data_AF-A0AAQ4ECX4-F1
#
_entry.id   AF-A0AAQ4ECX4-F1
#
_cell.length_a   1.000
_cell.length_b   1.000
_cell.length_c   1.000
_cell.angle_alpha   90.00
_cell.angle_beta   90.00
_cell.angle_gamma   90.00
#
_symmetry.space_group_name_H-M   'P 1'
#
loop_
_entity.id
_entity.type
_entity.pdbx_description
1 polymer ?
#
loop_
_entity_poly.entity_id
_entity_poly.type
_entity_poly.pdbx_seq_one_letter_code
_entity_poly.pdbx_strand_id
1 'polypeptide(L)'
;NAKRRLQRATETDEEREERLAKRRAQYAARRQRSEGVSEASTSDSTRGIGDSVSISTSSERWNATKRQRRAMETIEERQQRLEKERLRQEGRNVANRQKRAFETPEEREQRLEKERPRRETEKENRKRRRIEEAAMRQLQQRQTSEEIAEERRREHATRVAEFDAATREFAKRFTNNPFGYACSVCARLWHKEKLTPVTPAMFPTLCQAFPEWTGNQLAGAVVCNTCKGSLRKQKIPFYSTSNGYKYPPMPKGLPRLNPGAERLVSPRIPFVQIRRLMNWKNGQYGIKGPIVNVPVSTDAMLKQLPRNVDDQHQILVNIKRRRIDKGVYLADEVSREVLLPWIKVLQDSPLYRHYGITFDIDRVMEMIAEAEQNTGADLEDCDDGAEDEDSPMFDAAALMMDQRTLMFDEDEMLNHTVTMAPGEGQRPISILYDTHAEEPSFPQIYLGHPRYIKPEARPSVTSMAASEIRRSDRRGALPDHVLYMGAKVIRYRVGDNMKAFFKNAPGLQALTREDVENPEKVQNLVERDLGFMKGVPNNVQYWHTRKGELFAMIRQLGKPTAFLTLSASEMHWPDLLKLLKKLKVAKDEVDYDEEEMDRYYAAVLVNEDPMVCAIYFEHMVRVTMQILCNKRISPFRPNHVVEYFKRIEFQHRGSAHAHILLWLANAPNEQVENGGMPETVALPERILSLNNEALVRPRCQRHEHTHTCYKGSRKTCRFNFPLWPMPCTVVLTPLASPKKEEDPEGAKHFENLKATRDALHDVLQHTIYASFEYMWEQHGIRDFGHYQMIILDVYACAAYVVEYVNKSNRGVSSLNRALRAIFDEDVENKLTCELALRKLGVRILNGIEMSAQEAAWVLLQFHMSETSTDVIFVNTVWPEERIRSKKTKDEMDREHLEATSTDIWRKSAIDKYEERPPELEDLTLAEFMTEYSSKGKLTKRTKRAILRCRDYDINDVVNYKREHVMLYVPFRRENEFLDRNKFETIFDENKERLMEVKEKFNSGVTSAELLEYVKNINESMGIEDDERAVAAAEGEERGEREAWSRKTTPISCPRTRSRAPWSPRTAPP
;
A
#
# COMPACT_ATOMS: atom_id res chain seq x y z
N ASN A 1 -36.37 -14.27 41.77
CA ASN A 1 -35.32 -13.21 41.82
C ASN A 1 -35.85 -11.79 42.06
N ALA A 2 -37.03 -11.41 41.56
CA ALA A 2 -37.55 -10.04 41.70
C ALA A 2 -37.85 -9.60 43.16
N LYS A 3 -38.59 -10.37 43.97
CA LYS A 3 -38.83 -10.03 45.40
C LYS A 3 -37.55 -9.91 46.25
N ARG A 4 -36.52 -10.71 45.94
CA ARG A 4 -35.20 -10.67 46.61
C ARG A 4 -34.32 -9.49 46.16
N ARG A 5 -34.63 -8.86 45.03
CA ARG A 5 -33.96 -7.63 44.58
C ARG A 5 -34.56 -6.39 45.22
N LEU A 6 -35.87 -6.39 45.53
CA LEU A 6 -36.55 -5.29 46.20
C LEU A 6 -36.14 -5.15 47.69
N GLN A 7 -36.03 -6.27 48.42
CA GLN A 7 -35.55 -6.27 49.82
C GLN A 7 -34.09 -5.85 49.99
N ARG A 8 -33.24 -6.01 48.96
CA ARG A 8 -31.82 -5.61 49.01
C ARG A 8 -31.61 -4.12 48.78
N ALA A 9 -32.62 -3.42 48.28
CA ALA A 9 -32.54 -2.00 48.00
C ALA A 9 -32.83 -1.14 49.25
N THR A 10 -33.27 -1.75 50.35
CA THR A 10 -33.68 -1.06 51.59
C THR A 10 -32.90 -1.53 52.83
N GLU A 11 -31.83 -2.33 52.67
CA GLU A 11 -30.98 -2.79 53.79
C GLU A 11 -30.03 -1.66 54.25
N THR A 12 -29.78 -1.57 55.56
CA THR A 12 -28.74 -0.71 56.14
C THR A 12 -27.36 -1.38 56.08
N ASP A 13 -26.27 -0.62 56.22
CA ASP A 13 -24.90 -1.15 56.07
C ASP A 13 -24.52 -2.20 57.14
N GLU A 14 -25.00 -2.06 58.37
CA GLU A 14 -24.81 -3.07 59.43
C GLU A 14 -25.56 -4.38 59.11
N GLU A 15 -26.80 -4.31 58.63
CA GLU A 15 -27.57 -5.49 58.21
C GLU A 15 -26.91 -6.19 57.00
N ARG A 16 -26.25 -5.44 56.13
CA ARG A 16 -25.51 -5.99 54.98
C ARG A 16 -24.24 -6.73 55.40
N GLU A 17 -23.52 -6.23 56.40
CA GLU A 17 -22.35 -6.89 56.99
C GLU A 17 -22.73 -8.19 57.71
N GLU A 18 -23.77 -8.16 58.56
CA GLU A 18 -24.23 -9.36 59.29
C GLU A 18 -24.69 -10.47 58.33
N ARG A 19 -25.36 -10.09 57.22
CA ARG A 19 -25.76 -11.01 56.15
C ARG A 19 -24.56 -11.60 55.39
N LEU A 20 -23.49 -10.83 55.16
CA LEU A 20 -22.26 -11.30 54.53
C LEU A 20 -21.46 -12.23 55.46
N ALA A 21 -21.46 -11.96 56.77
CA ALA A 21 -20.84 -12.82 57.78
C ALA A 21 -21.56 -14.18 57.90
N LYS A 22 -22.89 -14.19 57.98
CA LYS A 22 -23.71 -15.42 57.97
C LYS A 22 -23.53 -16.24 56.70
N ARG A 23 -23.30 -15.60 55.53
CA ARG A 23 -23.01 -16.29 54.26
C ARG A 23 -21.61 -16.91 54.20
N ARG A 24 -20.61 -16.23 54.78
CA ARG A 24 -19.24 -16.76 54.90
C ARG A 24 -19.21 -17.99 55.82
N ALA A 25 -19.96 -17.96 56.93
CA ALA A 25 -20.13 -19.11 57.82
C ALA A 25 -20.87 -20.29 57.15
N GLN A 26 -21.90 -20.02 56.34
CA GLN A 26 -22.61 -21.06 55.59
C GLN A 26 -21.75 -21.72 54.49
N TYR A 27 -20.86 -20.99 53.81
CA TYR A 27 -19.96 -21.59 52.81
C TYR A 27 -18.85 -22.44 53.45
N ALA A 28 -18.34 -22.03 54.62
CA ALA A 28 -17.41 -22.84 55.41
C ALA A 28 -18.07 -24.16 55.88
N ALA A 29 -19.32 -24.09 56.37
CA ALA A 29 -20.09 -25.27 56.76
C ALA A 29 -20.45 -26.21 55.59
N ARG A 30 -20.61 -25.67 54.37
CA ARG A 30 -20.86 -26.48 53.16
C ARG A 30 -19.62 -27.19 52.65
N ARG A 31 -18.43 -26.65 52.94
CA ARG A 31 -17.13 -27.26 52.61
C ARG A 31 -16.76 -28.40 53.58
N GLN A 32 -17.33 -28.43 54.79
CA GLN A 32 -17.14 -29.52 55.76
C GLN A 32 -18.21 -30.63 55.65
N ARG A 33 -19.45 -30.31 55.24
CA ARG A 33 -20.51 -31.32 55.02
C ARG A 33 -20.48 -32.03 53.66
N SER A 34 -19.39 -31.91 52.90
CA SER A 34 -19.11 -32.81 51.76
C SER A 34 -18.09 -33.89 52.12
N GLU A 35 -17.76 -34.07 53.39
CA GLU A 35 -17.46 -35.42 53.86
C GLU A 35 -18.77 -36.23 53.88
N GLY A 36 -18.77 -37.43 53.26
CA GLY A 36 -19.57 -38.55 53.74
C GLY A 36 -20.50 -39.27 52.76
N VAL A 37 -20.13 -40.51 52.40
CA VAL A 37 -20.92 -41.77 52.39
C VAL A 37 -19.86 -42.90 52.49
N SER A 38 -19.83 -43.88 53.39
CA SER A 38 -20.76 -44.41 54.41
C SER A 38 -20.00 -45.38 55.34
N GLU A 39 -20.41 -45.42 56.62
CA GLU A 39 -20.79 -46.60 57.47
C GLU A 39 -19.99 -47.93 57.37
N ALA A 40 -19.79 -48.74 58.42
CA ALA A 40 -20.09 -48.70 59.86
C ALA A 40 -19.41 -49.89 60.58
N SER A 41 -19.23 -49.73 61.91
CA SER A 41 -19.18 -50.76 62.99
C SER A 41 -17.94 -51.70 63.04
N THR A 42 -17.33 -52.04 64.18
CA THR A 42 -17.77 -52.19 65.58
C THR A 42 -16.62 -51.96 66.59
N SER A 43 -16.98 -51.32 67.71
CA SER A 43 -16.48 -51.37 69.09
C SER A 43 -15.19 -52.13 69.47
N ASP A 44 -14.32 -51.52 70.28
CA ASP A 44 -14.31 -51.79 71.75
C ASP A 44 -13.56 -50.70 72.56
N SER A 45 -14.09 -50.52 73.76
CA SER A 45 -13.84 -49.75 74.98
C SER A 45 -12.57 -48.94 75.27
N THR A 46 -12.84 -47.85 76.00
CA THR A 46 -11.97 -46.90 76.69
C THR A 46 -11.63 -47.34 78.11
N ARG A 47 -10.39 -47.04 78.54
CA ARG A 47 -9.92 -46.54 79.87
C ARG A 47 -8.41 -46.84 79.94
N GLY A 48 -7.52 -45.96 80.36
CA GLY A 48 -7.58 -44.65 80.98
C GLY A 48 -6.14 -44.19 81.26
N ILE A 49 -6.04 -42.93 81.65
CA ILE A 49 -4.99 -42.26 82.46
C ILE A 49 -3.79 -43.13 82.86
N GLY A 50 -2.58 -42.64 82.58
CA GLY A 50 -1.39 -43.13 83.25
C GLY A 50 -0.09 -42.67 82.58
N ASP A 51 0.56 -41.72 83.24
CA ASP A 51 1.91 -41.23 83.02
C ASP A 51 2.89 -42.19 82.31
N SER A 52 3.59 -41.67 81.29
CA SER A 52 5.01 -41.99 81.16
C SER A 52 5.74 -40.80 80.57
N VAL A 53 6.51 -40.17 81.45
CA VAL A 53 7.69 -39.36 81.16
C VAL A 53 8.43 -40.00 79.98
N SER A 54 8.38 -39.38 78.80
CA SER A 54 9.34 -39.72 77.77
C SER A 54 10.68 -39.15 78.26
N ILE A 55 11.46 -40.05 78.86
CA ILE A 55 12.89 -39.86 79.02
C ILE A 55 13.40 -39.72 77.60
N SER A 56 13.42 -38.50 77.07
CA SER A 56 14.25 -38.18 75.93
C SER A 56 15.64 -38.59 76.37
N THR A 57 16.13 -39.68 75.79
CA THR A 57 17.47 -40.15 76.12
C THR A 57 18.42 -38.96 75.92
N SER A 58 19.46 -38.85 76.74
CA SER A 58 20.48 -37.79 76.59
C SER A 58 20.91 -37.63 75.12
N SER A 59 20.92 -38.74 74.37
CA SER A 59 21.16 -38.82 72.93
C SER A 59 20.15 -38.05 72.04
N GLU A 60 18.85 -38.12 72.31
CA GLU A 60 17.82 -37.46 71.47
C GLU A 60 17.81 -35.95 71.67
N ARG A 61 17.93 -35.48 72.91
CA ARG A 61 18.15 -34.04 73.19
C ARG A 61 19.45 -33.57 72.56
N TRP A 62 20.55 -34.31 72.73
CA TRP A 62 21.83 -33.97 72.11
C TRP A 62 21.77 -33.90 70.58
N ASN A 63 21.05 -34.83 69.94
CA ASN A 63 20.84 -34.84 68.48
C ASN A 63 19.96 -33.67 68.00
N ALA A 64 18.92 -33.30 68.76
CA ALA A 64 18.06 -32.16 68.46
C ALA A 64 18.84 -30.82 68.58
N THR A 65 19.60 -30.64 69.65
CA THR A 65 20.46 -29.45 69.85
C THR A 65 21.54 -29.36 68.77
N LYS A 66 22.08 -30.50 68.34
CA LYS A 66 23.05 -30.57 67.24
C LYS A 66 22.44 -30.21 65.87
N ARG A 67 21.18 -30.59 65.61
CA ARG A 67 20.44 -30.18 64.40
C ARG A 67 20.16 -28.68 64.39
N GLN A 68 19.79 -28.10 65.54
CA GLN A 68 19.59 -26.66 65.68
C GLN A 68 20.88 -25.87 65.47
N ARG A 69 22.02 -26.29 66.07
CA ARG A 69 23.32 -25.66 65.79
C ARG A 69 23.69 -25.75 64.31
N ARG A 70 23.47 -26.90 63.67
CA ARG A 70 23.75 -27.10 62.23
C ARG A 70 22.88 -26.25 61.31
N ALA A 71 21.67 -25.89 61.73
CA ALA A 71 20.78 -25.02 60.96
C ALA A 71 21.22 -23.54 61.02
N MET A 72 22.02 -23.17 62.04
CA MET A 72 22.58 -21.82 62.20
C MET A 72 24.06 -21.72 61.76
N GLU A 73 24.67 -22.81 61.28
CA GLU A 73 26.05 -22.80 60.77
C GLU A 73 26.15 -21.94 59.49
N THR A 74 27.15 -21.07 59.43
CA THR A 74 27.52 -20.38 58.17
C THR A 74 28.09 -21.37 57.16
N ILE A 75 28.13 -20.98 55.87
CA ILE A 75 28.61 -21.87 54.79
C ILE A 75 30.06 -22.32 55.04
N GLU A 76 30.94 -21.43 55.52
CA GLU A 76 32.34 -21.74 55.84
C GLU A 76 32.47 -22.71 57.03
N GLU A 77 31.74 -22.48 58.13
CA GLU A 77 31.75 -23.38 59.30
C GLU A 77 31.25 -24.78 58.92
N ARG A 78 30.24 -24.84 58.05
CA ARG A 78 29.71 -26.10 57.53
C ARG A 78 30.75 -26.84 56.69
N GLN A 79 31.51 -26.14 55.84
CA GLN A 79 32.58 -26.74 55.03
C GLN A 79 33.72 -27.27 55.89
N GLN A 80 34.22 -26.48 56.86
CA GLN A 80 35.29 -26.91 57.77
C GLN A 80 34.89 -28.13 58.62
N ARG A 81 33.63 -28.19 59.08
CA ARG A 81 33.12 -29.36 59.81
C ARG A 81 33.07 -30.60 58.93
N LEU A 82 32.58 -30.48 57.70
CA LEU A 82 32.51 -31.59 56.75
C LEU A 82 33.91 -32.10 56.39
N GLU A 83 34.88 -31.21 56.20
CA GLU A 83 36.28 -31.57 55.95
C GLU A 83 36.90 -32.32 57.15
N LYS A 84 36.64 -31.84 58.38
CA LYS A 84 37.11 -32.50 59.61
C LYS A 84 36.45 -33.87 59.84
N GLU A 85 35.19 -34.03 59.46
CA GLU A 85 34.50 -35.34 59.44
C GLU A 85 35.09 -36.26 58.37
N ARG A 86 35.39 -35.74 57.16
CA ARG A 86 36.03 -36.50 56.07
C ARG A 86 37.41 -37.03 56.50
N LEU A 87 38.28 -36.18 57.05
CA LEU A 87 39.61 -36.56 57.53
C LEU A 87 39.56 -37.60 58.65
N ARG A 88 38.59 -37.48 59.58
CA ARG A 88 38.37 -38.50 60.63
C ARG A 88 37.91 -39.83 60.06
N GLN A 89 37.09 -39.81 59.02
CA GLN A 89 36.58 -41.01 58.37
C GLN A 89 37.66 -41.68 57.52
N GLU A 90 38.48 -40.91 56.82
CA GLU A 90 39.68 -41.38 56.11
C GLU A 90 40.68 -42.03 57.07
N GLY A 91 40.97 -41.41 58.22
CA GLY A 91 41.83 -41.98 59.25
C GLY A 91 41.32 -43.33 59.79
N ARG A 92 40.00 -43.48 60.01
CA ARG A 92 39.40 -44.77 60.40
C ARG A 92 39.47 -45.81 59.27
N ASN A 93 39.30 -45.39 58.02
CA ASN A 93 39.39 -46.27 56.86
C ASN A 93 40.80 -46.80 56.65
N VAL A 94 41.83 -45.98 56.89
CA VAL A 94 43.24 -46.38 56.85
C VAL A 94 43.56 -47.38 57.97
N ALA A 95 43.15 -47.09 59.21
CA ALA A 95 43.33 -48.01 60.34
C ALA A 95 42.62 -49.36 60.13
N ASN A 96 41.41 -49.34 59.55
CA ASN A 96 40.70 -50.56 59.18
C ASN A 96 41.36 -51.29 58.00
N ARG A 97 41.97 -50.59 57.04
CA ARG A 97 42.75 -51.21 55.95
C ARG A 97 43.99 -51.93 56.48
N GLN A 98 44.70 -51.33 57.43
CA GLN A 98 45.87 -51.93 58.06
C GLN A 98 45.51 -53.16 58.89
N LYS A 99 44.40 -53.13 59.64
CA LYS A 99 43.88 -54.34 60.33
C LYS A 99 43.46 -55.46 59.38
N ARG A 100 42.92 -55.12 58.20
CA ARG A 100 42.46 -56.09 57.19
C ARG A 100 43.59 -56.70 56.34
N ALA A 101 44.80 -56.16 56.42
CA ALA A 101 45.94 -56.65 55.63
C ALA A 101 46.52 -57.98 56.14
N PHE A 102 46.20 -58.36 57.38
CA PHE A 102 46.66 -59.59 58.03
C PHE A 102 45.51 -60.59 58.32
N GLU A 103 44.29 -60.36 57.81
CA GLU A 103 43.13 -61.27 57.97
C GLU A 103 43.35 -62.55 57.15
N THR A 104 43.11 -63.72 57.76
CA THR A 104 43.04 -64.99 57.04
C THR A 104 41.75 -65.11 56.19
N PRO A 105 41.71 -65.98 55.16
CA PRO A 105 40.53 -66.12 54.30
C PRO A 105 39.23 -66.47 55.06
N GLU A 106 39.31 -67.31 56.09
CA GLU A 106 38.16 -67.73 56.90
C GLU A 106 37.63 -66.60 57.81
N GLU A 107 38.52 -65.80 58.41
CA GLU A 107 38.14 -64.64 59.22
C GLU A 107 37.46 -63.55 58.37
N ARG A 108 37.90 -63.40 57.11
CA ARG A 108 37.29 -62.48 56.15
C ARG A 108 35.87 -62.91 55.78
N GLU A 109 35.63 -64.21 55.62
CA GLU A 109 34.31 -64.76 55.27
C GLU A 109 33.31 -64.59 56.42
N GLN A 110 33.70 -64.93 57.66
CA GLN A 110 32.85 -64.72 58.84
C GLN A 110 32.48 -63.25 59.05
N ARG A 111 33.40 -62.31 58.79
CA ARG A 111 33.09 -60.87 58.86
C ARG A 111 32.10 -60.44 57.78
N LEU A 112 32.26 -60.93 56.56
CA LEU A 112 31.34 -60.62 55.46
C LEU A 112 29.93 -61.17 55.74
N GLU A 113 29.84 -62.36 56.35
CA GLU A 113 28.56 -62.96 56.78
C GLU A 113 27.88 -62.11 57.86
N LYS A 114 28.64 -61.62 58.84
CA LYS A 114 28.14 -60.76 59.93
C LYS A 114 27.74 -59.35 59.45
N GLU A 115 28.37 -58.83 58.39
CA GLU A 115 28.04 -57.54 57.77
C GLU A 115 26.89 -57.63 56.74
N ARG A 116 26.55 -58.83 56.26
CA ARG A 116 25.54 -59.08 55.22
C ARG A 116 24.17 -58.44 55.52
N PRO A 117 23.54 -58.66 56.69
CA PRO A 117 22.21 -58.07 56.98
C PRO A 117 22.23 -56.54 57.04
N ARG A 118 23.32 -55.93 57.53
CA ARG A 118 23.47 -54.47 57.59
C ARG A 118 23.64 -53.85 56.20
N ARG A 119 24.34 -54.52 55.29
CA ARG A 119 24.49 -54.10 53.90
C ARG A 119 23.18 -54.20 53.13
N GLU A 120 22.35 -55.20 53.43
CA GLU A 120 21.01 -55.35 52.84
C GLU A 120 20.08 -54.22 53.32
N THR A 121 20.07 -53.89 54.61
CA THR A 121 19.27 -52.74 55.12
C THR A 121 19.76 -51.41 54.56
N GLU A 122 21.07 -51.20 54.40
CA GLU A 122 21.60 -49.99 53.77
C GLU A 122 21.25 -49.89 52.28
N LYS A 123 21.20 -51.01 51.54
CA LYS A 123 20.71 -51.06 50.16
C LYS A 123 19.22 -50.71 50.08
N GLU A 124 18.40 -51.27 50.96
CA GLU A 124 16.96 -50.99 51.03
C GLU A 124 16.69 -49.50 51.30
N ASN A 125 17.40 -48.92 52.27
CA ASN A 125 17.29 -47.49 52.61
C ASN A 125 17.79 -46.57 51.48
N ARG A 126 18.85 -46.95 50.76
CA ARG A 126 19.28 -46.22 49.55
C ARG A 126 18.23 -46.27 48.45
N LYS A 127 17.57 -47.42 48.26
CA LYS A 127 16.50 -47.59 47.27
C LYS A 127 15.29 -46.70 47.63
N ARG A 128 14.88 -46.68 48.90
CA ARG A 128 13.81 -45.81 49.41
C ARG A 128 14.11 -44.33 49.19
N ARG A 129 15.31 -43.86 49.55
CA ARG A 129 15.72 -42.46 49.33
C ARG A 129 15.71 -42.06 47.86
N ARG A 130 16.15 -42.94 46.95
CA ARG A 130 16.10 -42.67 45.51
C ARG A 130 14.67 -42.53 44.99
N ILE A 131 13.74 -43.32 45.52
CA ILE A 131 12.30 -43.24 45.17
C ILE A 131 11.70 -41.93 45.70
N GLU A 132 11.99 -41.56 46.94
CA GLU A 132 11.54 -40.29 47.54
C GLU A 132 12.12 -39.07 46.81
N GLU A 133 13.41 -39.09 46.47
CA GLU A 133 14.07 -38.03 45.68
C GLU A 133 13.48 -37.93 44.26
N ALA A 134 13.17 -39.06 43.62
CA ALA A 134 12.53 -39.08 42.30
C ALA A 134 11.09 -38.53 42.35
N ALA A 135 10.32 -38.88 43.38
CA ALA A 135 8.96 -38.36 43.60
C ALA A 135 8.97 -36.84 43.86
N MET A 136 9.92 -36.34 44.65
CA MET A 136 10.10 -34.90 44.89
C MET A 136 10.46 -34.14 43.61
N ARG A 137 11.34 -34.68 42.75
CA ARG A 137 11.68 -34.07 41.46
C ARG A 137 10.49 -34.02 40.50
N GLN A 138 9.67 -35.07 40.45
CA GLN A 138 8.44 -35.08 39.65
C GLN A 138 7.43 -34.04 40.15
N LEU A 139 7.29 -33.87 41.46
CA LEU A 139 6.40 -32.86 42.03
C LEU A 139 6.86 -31.44 41.68
N GLN A 140 8.17 -31.16 41.81
CA GLN A 140 8.76 -29.88 41.42
C GLN A 140 8.57 -29.58 39.93
N GLN A 141 8.80 -30.56 39.05
CA GLN A 141 8.55 -30.40 37.61
C GLN A 141 7.08 -30.06 37.29
N ARG A 142 6.13 -30.71 37.97
CA ARG A 142 4.70 -30.40 37.79
C ARG A 142 4.36 -28.99 38.25
N GLN A 143 4.87 -28.56 39.40
CA GLN A 143 4.66 -27.20 39.91
C GLN A 143 5.21 -26.14 38.96
N THR A 144 6.45 -26.31 38.47
CA THR A 144 7.02 -25.39 37.46
C THR A 144 6.23 -25.41 36.15
N SER A 145 5.72 -26.57 35.74
CA SER A 145 4.92 -26.67 34.52
C SER A 145 3.56 -25.97 34.65
N GLU A 146 2.92 -26.04 35.82
CA GLU A 146 1.67 -25.36 36.12
C GLU A 146 1.86 -23.83 36.23
N GLU A 147 2.96 -23.37 36.84
CA GLU A 147 3.30 -21.95 36.91
C GLU A 147 3.53 -21.35 35.52
N ILE A 148 4.31 -22.02 34.66
CA ILE A 148 4.52 -21.60 33.27
C ILE A 148 3.20 -21.65 32.48
N ALA A 149 2.32 -22.61 32.74
CA ALA A 149 1.00 -22.68 32.10
C ALA A 149 0.08 -21.53 32.56
N GLU A 150 0.16 -21.13 33.84
CA GLU A 150 -0.65 -20.03 34.36
C GLU A 150 -0.16 -18.65 33.88
N GLU A 151 1.16 -18.47 33.77
CA GLU A 151 1.77 -17.29 33.14
C GLU A 151 1.33 -17.18 31.68
N ARG A 152 1.44 -18.26 30.90
CA ARG A 152 0.93 -18.30 29.51
C ARG A 152 -0.57 -17.99 29.40
N ARG A 153 -1.40 -18.45 30.36
CA ARG A 153 -2.84 -18.11 30.42
C ARG A 153 -3.08 -16.62 30.69
N ARG A 154 -2.31 -16.00 31.59
CA ARG A 154 -2.41 -14.54 31.88
C ARG A 154 -1.96 -13.70 30.69
N GLU A 155 -0.87 -14.08 30.04
CA GLU A 155 -0.39 -13.44 28.81
C GLU A 155 -1.41 -13.57 27.67
N HIS A 156 -2.05 -14.74 27.52
CA HIS A 156 -3.11 -14.94 26.54
C HIS A 156 -4.34 -14.08 26.85
N ALA A 157 -4.81 -14.05 28.10
CA ALA A 157 -5.95 -13.23 28.51
C ALA A 157 -5.70 -11.72 28.30
N THR A 158 -4.48 -11.26 28.57
CA THR A 158 -4.07 -9.88 28.33
C THR A 158 -4.06 -9.57 26.83
N ARG A 159 -3.48 -10.45 26.00
CA ARG A 159 -3.51 -10.33 24.54
C ARG A 159 -4.93 -10.24 23.99
N VAL A 160 -5.84 -11.11 24.44
CA VAL A 160 -7.26 -11.09 24.02
C VAL A 160 -7.93 -9.76 24.37
N ALA A 161 -7.75 -9.25 25.60
CA ALA A 161 -8.30 -7.96 26.02
C ALA A 161 -7.74 -6.76 25.22
N GLU A 162 -6.48 -6.86 24.77
CA GLU A 162 -5.84 -5.86 23.90
C GLU A 162 -6.38 -5.88 22.48
N PHE A 163 -6.54 -7.07 21.88
CA PHE A 163 -7.22 -7.23 20.58
C PHE A 163 -8.62 -6.65 20.60
N ASP A 164 -9.35 -6.83 21.71
CA ASP A 164 -10.68 -6.24 21.87
C ASP A 164 -10.63 -4.71 21.89
N ALA A 165 -9.60 -4.10 22.49
CA ALA A 165 -9.44 -2.64 22.48
C ALA A 165 -9.12 -2.10 21.09
N ALA A 166 -8.21 -2.75 20.36
CA ALA A 166 -7.90 -2.41 18.96
C ALA A 166 -9.14 -2.56 18.07
N THR A 167 -9.87 -3.67 18.21
CA THR A 167 -11.09 -3.97 17.46
C THR A 167 -12.19 -2.95 17.75
N ARG A 168 -12.41 -2.57 19.01
CA ARG A 168 -13.36 -1.52 19.38
C ARG A 168 -12.99 -0.16 18.79
N GLU A 169 -11.71 0.20 18.80
CA GLU A 169 -11.27 1.48 18.22
C GLU A 169 -11.37 1.47 16.69
N PHE A 170 -11.07 0.34 16.04
CA PHE A 170 -11.29 0.17 14.60
C PHE A 170 -12.78 0.31 14.27
N ALA A 171 -13.64 -0.42 14.98
CA ALA A 171 -15.09 -0.33 14.81
C ALA A 171 -15.59 1.10 15.00
N LYS A 172 -15.11 1.82 16.04
CA LYS A 172 -15.48 3.22 16.29
C LYS A 172 -15.07 4.16 15.15
N ARG A 173 -13.86 4.04 14.61
CA ARG A 173 -13.32 4.96 13.60
C ARG A 173 -13.71 4.62 12.17
N PHE A 174 -14.00 3.35 11.90
CA PHE A 174 -14.26 2.81 10.57
C PHE A 174 -15.70 2.31 10.45
N THR A 175 -16.03 1.16 11.04
CA THR A 175 -17.33 0.48 10.89
C THR A 175 -18.53 1.34 11.31
N ASN A 176 -18.45 1.99 12.48
CA ASN A 176 -19.50 2.84 13.05
C ASN A 176 -19.40 4.29 12.57
N ASN A 177 -18.53 4.58 11.61
CA ASN A 177 -18.31 5.91 11.04
C ASN A 177 -18.60 5.93 9.53
N PRO A 178 -19.87 5.70 9.14
CA PRO A 178 -20.25 5.53 7.74
C PRO A 178 -19.90 6.75 6.89
N PHE A 179 -19.49 6.48 5.64
CA PHE A 179 -19.31 7.48 4.59
C PHE A 179 -20.64 7.79 3.89
N GLY A 180 -20.71 8.92 3.17
CA GLY A 180 -21.86 9.29 2.34
C GLY A 180 -22.67 10.49 2.86
N TYR A 181 -22.20 11.20 3.88
CA TYR A 181 -22.88 12.38 4.41
C TYR A 181 -22.37 13.66 3.75
N ALA A 182 -23.27 14.55 3.33
CA ALA A 182 -22.93 15.79 2.66
C ALA A 182 -22.66 16.95 3.63
N CYS A 183 -21.64 17.75 3.34
CA CYS A 183 -21.44 19.05 4.00
C CYS A 183 -22.45 20.08 3.47
N SER A 184 -23.17 20.80 4.34
CA SER A 184 -24.17 21.79 3.94
C SER A 184 -23.62 22.94 3.10
N VAL A 185 -22.32 23.27 3.23
CA VAL A 185 -21.69 24.42 2.55
C VAL A 185 -21.01 24.07 1.23
N CYS A 186 -20.29 22.94 1.17
CA CYS A 186 -19.58 22.54 -0.06
C CYS A 186 -20.24 21.38 -0.81
N ALA A 187 -21.34 20.82 -0.30
CA ALA A 187 -22.07 19.68 -0.86
C ALA A 187 -21.19 18.44 -1.16
N ARG A 188 -20.00 18.33 -0.56
CA ARG A 188 -19.10 17.18 -0.72
C ARG A 188 -19.40 16.10 0.31
N LEU A 189 -19.13 14.84 -0.04
CA LEU A 189 -19.33 13.66 0.78
C LEU A 189 -18.18 13.43 1.79
N TRP A 190 -18.56 13.06 3.01
CA TRP A 190 -17.67 12.82 4.15
C TRP A 190 -18.15 11.65 5.02
N HIS A 191 -17.24 11.16 5.85
CA HIS A 191 -17.59 10.34 7.01
C HIS A 191 -18.35 11.18 8.04
N LYS A 192 -19.32 10.58 8.72
CA LYS A 192 -20.19 11.25 9.70
C LYS A 192 -19.40 12.04 10.74
N GLU A 193 -18.34 11.47 11.31
CA GLU A 193 -17.49 12.12 12.33
C GLU A 193 -16.75 13.37 11.81
N LYS A 194 -16.54 13.49 10.50
CA LYS A 194 -15.86 14.64 9.89
C LYS A 194 -16.78 15.84 9.67
N LEU A 195 -18.07 15.70 9.95
CA LEU A 195 -19.05 16.76 9.90
C LEU A 195 -19.38 17.21 11.33
N THR A 196 -19.31 18.51 11.56
CA THR A 196 -19.69 19.10 12.85
C THR A 196 -20.77 20.15 12.66
N PRO A 197 -21.71 20.29 13.60
CA PRO A 197 -22.68 21.38 13.58
C PRO A 197 -21.99 22.74 13.51
N VAL A 198 -22.63 23.69 12.83
CA VAL A 198 -22.19 25.09 12.83
C VAL A 198 -22.44 25.74 14.19
N THR A 199 -21.70 26.81 14.49
CA THR A 199 -21.85 27.59 15.73
C THR A 199 -22.40 28.98 15.43
N PRO A 200 -23.07 29.67 16.37
CA PRO A 200 -23.65 30.99 16.13
C PRO A 200 -22.64 32.03 15.62
N ALA A 201 -21.37 31.94 16.04
CA ALA A 201 -20.30 32.81 15.56
C ALA A 201 -20.05 32.70 14.04
N MET A 202 -20.48 31.62 13.40
CA MET A 202 -20.31 31.38 11.97
C MET A 202 -21.50 31.89 11.14
N PHE A 203 -22.63 32.20 11.79
CA PHE A 203 -23.87 32.60 11.10
C PHE A 203 -23.71 33.85 10.24
N PRO A 204 -23.01 34.92 10.65
CA PRO A 204 -22.87 36.11 9.80
C PRO A 204 -22.26 35.80 8.43
N THR A 205 -21.19 35.01 8.40
CA THR A 205 -20.54 34.58 7.14
C THR A 205 -21.45 33.64 6.34
N LEU A 206 -22.23 32.78 6.99
CA LEU A 206 -23.15 31.87 6.32
C LEU A 206 -24.34 32.63 5.71
N CYS A 207 -24.93 33.58 6.42
CA CYS A 207 -26.01 34.43 5.89
C CYS A 207 -25.51 35.29 4.71
N GLN A 208 -24.25 35.74 4.75
CA GLN A 208 -23.65 36.43 3.61
C GLN A 208 -23.47 35.49 2.39
N ALA A 209 -23.04 34.25 2.63
CA ALA A 209 -22.77 33.28 1.57
C ALA A 209 -24.05 32.66 1.00
N PHE A 210 -25.09 32.50 1.82
CA PHE A 210 -26.36 31.86 1.53
C PHE A 210 -27.52 32.70 2.09
N PRO A 211 -27.88 33.81 1.43
CA PRO A 211 -28.95 34.70 1.89
C PRO A 211 -30.31 34.01 2.02
N GLU A 212 -30.50 32.90 1.31
CA GLU A 212 -31.72 32.10 1.30
C GLU A 212 -31.87 31.16 2.51
N TRP A 213 -30.85 31.00 3.35
CA TRP A 213 -30.92 30.10 4.50
C TRP A 213 -31.70 30.71 5.66
N THR A 214 -32.72 29.99 6.13
CA THR A 214 -33.53 30.35 7.30
C THR A 214 -32.85 29.94 8.62
N GLY A 215 -33.31 30.49 9.75
CA GLY A 215 -32.74 30.19 11.09
C GLY A 215 -32.67 28.70 11.43
N ASN A 216 -33.67 27.91 11.01
CA ASN A 216 -33.68 26.46 11.22
C ASN A 216 -32.65 25.73 10.32
N GLN A 217 -32.46 26.18 9.08
CA GLN A 217 -31.44 25.63 8.18
C GLN A 217 -30.02 25.96 8.65
N LEU A 218 -29.83 27.16 9.19
CA LEU A 218 -28.57 27.55 9.84
C LEU A 218 -28.29 26.69 11.07
N ALA A 219 -29.28 26.50 11.96
CA ALA A 219 -29.11 25.70 13.17
C ALA A 219 -28.85 24.20 12.88
N GLY A 220 -29.46 23.66 11.82
CA GLY A 220 -29.30 22.26 11.40
C GLY A 220 -28.08 21.98 10.49
N ALA A 221 -27.35 23.02 10.06
CA ALA A 221 -26.26 22.85 9.10
C ALA A 221 -25.05 22.11 9.71
N VAL A 222 -24.51 21.16 8.95
CA VAL A 222 -23.30 20.42 9.30
C VAL A 222 -22.18 20.71 8.31
N VAL A 223 -20.99 21.00 8.82
CA VAL A 223 -19.85 21.42 8.00
C VAL A 223 -18.64 20.54 8.20
N CYS A 224 -17.90 20.29 7.11
CA CYS A 224 -16.63 19.58 7.17
C CYS A 224 -15.53 20.43 7.82
N ASN A 225 -14.47 19.78 8.30
CA ASN A 225 -13.32 20.43 8.95
C ASN A 225 -12.70 21.57 8.11
N THR A 226 -12.62 21.41 6.78
CA THR A 226 -12.09 22.47 5.89
C THR A 226 -13.00 23.70 5.88
N CYS A 227 -14.31 23.50 5.72
CA CYS A 227 -15.26 24.62 5.72
C CYS A 227 -15.31 25.30 7.09
N LYS A 228 -15.28 24.52 8.17
CA LYS A 228 -15.21 25.03 9.54
C LYS A 228 -14.00 25.92 9.77
N GLY A 229 -12.83 25.54 9.24
CA GLY A 229 -11.59 26.33 9.34
C GLY A 229 -11.70 27.72 8.69
N SER A 230 -12.34 27.82 7.52
CA SER A 230 -12.58 29.11 6.86
C SER A 230 -13.65 29.94 7.57
N LEU A 231 -14.76 29.31 7.96
CA LEU A 231 -15.87 29.99 8.65
C LEU A 231 -15.45 30.55 10.01
N ARG A 232 -14.59 29.85 10.76
CA ARG A 232 -13.99 30.38 12.00
C ARG A 232 -13.17 31.66 11.80
N LYS A 233 -12.63 31.86 10.59
CA LYS A 233 -11.87 33.05 10.20
C LYS A 233 -12.77 34.12 9.55
N GLN A 234 -14.09 33.97 9.64
CA GLN A 234 -15.08 34.83 8.97
C GLN A 234 -14.85 34.94 7.45
N LYS A 235 -14.47 33.82 6.81
CA LYS A 235 -14.24 33.74 5.36
C LYS A 235 -15.13 32.66 4.75
N ILE A 236 -15.67 32.96 3.57
CA ILE A 236 -16.41 31.98 2.76
C ILE A 236 -15.46 30.82 2.40
N PRO A 237 -15.83 29.55 2.66
CA PRO A 237 -15.00 28.41 2.32
C PRO A 237 -14.67 28.35 0.83
N PHE A 238 -13.44 27.96 0.49
CA PHE A 238 -12.96 27.86 -0.89
C PHE A 238 -13.90 27.04 -1.78
N TYR A 239 -14.21 25.80 -1.38
CA TYR A 239 -15.12 24.88 -2.09
C TYR A 239 -16.61 25.15 -1.86
N SER A 240 -16.99 26.33 -1.37
CA SER A 240 -18.39 26.65 -1.11
C SER A 240 -19.22 26.60 -2.39
N THR A 241 -20.44 26.07 -2.31
CA THR A 241 -21.41 26.13 -3.43
C THR A 241 -21.77 27.59 -3.77
N SER A 242 -21.68 28.51 -2.80
CA SER A 242 -21.83 29.96 -3.03
C SER A 242 -20.67 30.61 -3.79
N ASN A 243 -19.53 29.92 -3.93
CA ASN A 243 -18.43 30.33 -4.81
C ASN A 243 -18.56 29.78 -6.24
N GLY A 244 -19.60 28.98 -6.52
CA GLY A 244 -19.82 28.37 -7.83
C GLY A 244 -19.38 26.91 -7.95
N TYR A 245 -18.92 26.27 -6.86
CA TYR A 245 -18.58 24.83 -6.84
C TYR A 245 -19.83 23.92 -6.82
N LYS A 246 -20.76 24.12 -7.76
CA LYS A 246 -21.99 23.34 -7.94
C LYS A 246 -22.23 23.04 -9.42
N TYR A 247 -22.97 21.99 -9.71
CA TYR A 247 -23.49 21.76 -11.06
C TYR A 247 -24.74 22.61 -11.30
N PRO A 248 -25.10 22.86 -12.56
CA PRO A 248 -26.42 23.36 -12.90
C PRO A 248 -27.51 22.41 -12.36
N PRO A 249 -28.65 22.96 -11.90
CA PRO A 249 -29.76 22.13 -11.42
C PRO A 249 -30.28 21.26 -12.56
N MET A 250 -30.48 19.96 -12.30
CA MET A 250 -31.01 19.04 -13.29
C MET A 250 -32.51 19.32 -13.54
N PRO A 251 -32.94 19.54 -14.79
CA PRO A 251 -34.36 19.61 -15.13
C PRO A 251 -35.11 18.34 -14.72
N LYS A 252 -36.36 18.48 -14.26
CA LYS A 252 -37.19 17.35 -13.86
C LYS A 252 -37.58 16.51 -15.09
N GLY A 253 -37.52 15.19 -14.98
CA GLY A 253 -37.98 14.26 -16.02
C GLY A 253 -36.98 13.96 -17.14
N LEU A 254 -35.71 14.41 -17.05
CA LEU A 254 -34.69 14.02 -18.02
C LEU A 254 -34.25 12.56 -17.82
N PRO A 255 -34.31 11.71 -18.86
CA PRO A 255 -33.78 10.35 -18.80
C PRO A 255 -32.24 10.35 -18.79
N ARG A 256 -31.63 9.27 -18.26
CA ARG A 256 -30.16 9.08 -18.31
C ARG A 256 -29.76 8.73 -19.74
N LEU A 257 -28.76 9.42 -20.29
CA LEU A 257 -28.14 9.09 -21.57
C LEU A 257 -27.22 7.88 -21.39
N ASN A 258 -27.29 6.96 -22.34
CA ASN A 258 -26.22 5.97 -22.54
C ASN A 258 -25.06 6.60 -23.35
N PRO A 259 -23.89 5.96 -23.42
CA PRO A 259 -22.72 6.55 -24.07
C PRO A 259 -22.94 6.92 -25.54
N GLY A 260 -23.69 6.11 -26.29
CA GLY A 260 -24.09 6.40 -27.67
C GLY A 260 -24.93 7.66 -27.81
N ALA A 261 -26.02 7.77 -27.04
CA ALA A 261 -26.90 8.94 -27.07
C ALA A 261 -26.18 10.21 -26.60
N GLU A 262 -25.35 10.12 -25.55
CA GLU A 262 -24.53 11.25 -25.10
C GLU A 262 -23.57 11.72 -26.20
N ARG A 263 -22.99 10.79 -26.97
CA ARG A 263 -22.08 11.13 -28.06
C ARG A 263 -22.74 11.94 -29.17
N LEU A 264 -23.99 11.64 -29.53
CA LEU A 264 -24.72 12.34 -30.59
C LEU A 264 -25.02 13.81 -30.26
N VAL A 265 -25.20 14.12 -28.97
CA VAL A 265 -25.47 15.49 -28.50
C VAL A 265 -24.22 16.21 -27.99
N SER A 266 -23.03 15.58 -28.07
CA SER A 266 -21.75 16.15 -27.60
C SER A 266 -20.98 16.83 -28.75
N PRO A 267 -20.80 18.16 -28.72
CA PRO A 267 -20.03 18.91 -29.73
C PRO A 267 -18.53 18.66 -29.68
N ARG A 268 -18.04 18.05 -28.59
CA ARG A 268 -16.66 17.64 -28.42
C ARG A 268 -16.63 16.15 -28.13
N ILE A 269 -15.89 15.43 -28.96
CA ILE A 269 -15.60 14.02 -28.73
C ILE A 269 -14.31 13.98 -27.90
N PRO A 270 -14.37 13.61 -26.61
CA PRO A 270 -13.17 13.27 -25.87
C PRO A 270 -12.61 11.99 -26.50
N PHE A 271 -11.53 12.13 -27.28
CA PHE A 271 -10.83 11.00 -27.87
C PHE A 271 -9.90 10.43 -26.81
N VAL A 272 -10.38 9.34 -26.21
CA VAL A 272 -9.73 8.64 -25.11
C VAL A 272 -9.75 7.15 -25.42
N GLN A 273 -8.64 6.46 -25.16
CA GLN A 273 -8.62 5.01 -25.18
C GLN A 273 -8.88 4.48 -23.77
N ILE A 274 -10.15 4.20 -23.48
CA ILE A 274 -10.56 3.48 -22.28
C ILE A 274 -10.52 1.98 -22.59
N ARG A 275 -9.92 1.20 -21.70
CA ARG A 275 -9.84 -0.27 -21.78
C ARG A 275 -10.31 -0.88 -20.47
N ARG A 276 -10.80 -2.12 -20.51
CA ARG A 276 -10.97 -2.92 -19.30
C ARG A 276 -9.63 -3.53 -18.90
N LEU A 277 -9.31 -3.42 -17.62
CA LEU A 277 -8.11 -3.99 -17.00
C LEU A 277 -8.41 -5.46 -16.67
N MET A 278 -7.64 -6.38 -17.29
CA MET A 278 -7.86 -7.84 -17.36
C MET A 278 -8.96 -8.31 -18.32
N ASN A 279 -8.74 -9.47 -18.97
CA ASN A 279 -9.60 -10.05 -20.02
C ASN A 279 -10.93 -10.63 -19.52
N TRP A 280 -11.30 -10.47 -18.25
CA TRP A 280 -12.56 -10.99 -17.71
C TRP A 280 -13.64 -9.91 -17.68
N LYS A 281 -14.91 -10.29 -17.87
CA LYS A 281 -16.11 -9.40 -17.95
C LYS A 281 -16.28 -8.42 -16.77
N ASN A 282 -15.50 -8.56 -15.68
CA ASN A 282 -15.62 -7.82 -14.42
C ASN A 282 -14.43 -6.87 -14.11
N GLY A 283 -13.48 -6.69 -15.04
CA GLY A 283 -12.31 -5.81 -14.84
C GLY A 283 -12.64 -4.31 -14.71
N GLN A 284 -11.80 -3.54 -14.00
CA GLN A 284 -11.94 -2.09 -13.86
C GLN A 284 -11.63 -1.34 -15.16
N TYR A 285 -12.13 -0.11 -15.29
CA TYR A 285 -11.76 0.77 -16.39
C TYR A 285 -10.38 1.39 -16.17
N GLY A 286 -9.60 1.51 -17.25
CA GLY A 286 -8.35 2.25 -17.29
C GLY A 286 -8.20 3.05 -18.57
N ILE A 287 -7.44 4.13 -18.51
CA ILE A 287 -7.05 4.94 -19.67
C ILE A 287 -5.66 4.54 -20.15
N LYS A 288 -5.46 4.53 -21.47
CA LYS A 288 -4.14 4.41 -22.11
C LYS A 288 -3.90 5.57 -23.07
N GLY A 289 -2.77 6.24 -22.92
CA GLY A 289 -2.32 7.28 -23.83
C GLY A 289 -2.97 8.66 -23.61
N PRO A 290 -2.76 9.60 -24.53
CA PRO A 290 -3.14 10.99 -24.33
C PRO A 290 -4.64 11.20 -24.52
N ILE A 291 -5.14 12.28 -23.91
CA ILE A 291 -6.50 12.79 -24.15
C ILE A 291 -6.46 13.97 -25.12
N VAL A 292 -7.34 13.97 -26.12
CA VAL A 292 -7.57 15.11 -27.02
C VAL A 292 -9.06 15.30 -27.24
N ASN A 293 -9.49 16.53 -27.48
CA ASN A 293 -10.88 16.81 -27.85
C ASN A 293 -10.96 16.95 -29.36
N VAL A 294 -11.90 16.25 -30.00
CA VAL A 294 -12.16 16.39 -31.43
C VAL A 294 -13.47 17.18 -31.60
N PRO A 295 -13.45 18.35 -32.26
CA PRO A 295 -14.67 19.09 -32.56
C PRO A 295 -15.50 18.32 -33.59
N VAL A 296 -16.80 18.22 -33.35
CA VAL A 296 -17.74 17.57 -34.27
C VAL A 296 -19.01 18.40 -34.44
N SER A 297 -19.67 18.21 -35.58
CA SER A 297 -20.99 18.78 -35.84
C SER A 297 -22.06 17.80 -35.37
N THR A 298 -22.76 18.14 -34.28
CA THR A 298 -23.88 17.35 -33.75
C THR A 298 -25.05 17.32 -34.74
N ASP A 299 -25.29 18.44 -35.44
CA ASP A 299 -26.28 18.54 -36.52
C ASP A 299 -25.97 17.54 -37.66
N ALA A 300 -24.73 17.47 -38.12
CA ALA A 300 -24.34 16.53 -39.18
C ALA A 300 -24.45 15.06 -38.75
N MET A 301 -24.26 14.76 -37.47
CA MET A 301 -24.47 13.41 -36.92
C MET A 301 -25.96 13.03 -36.90
N LEU A 302 -26.81 13.92 -36.41
CA LEU A 302 -28.26 13.69 -36.36
C LEU A 302 -28.88 13.62 -37.76
N LYS A 303 -28.35 14.37 -38.73
CA LYS A 303 -28.79 14.30 -40.12
C LYS A 303 -28.54 12.94 -40.79
N GLN A 304 -27.62 12.13 -40.27
CA GLN A 304 -27.33 10.77 -40.74
C GLN A 304 -28.28 9.73 -40.14
N LEU A 305 -29.11 10.09 -39.16
CA LEU A 305 -30.14 9.19 -38.65
C LEU A 305 -31.25 9.00 -39.71
N PRO A 306 -31.78 7.78 -39.88
CA PRO A 306 -32.75 7.45 -40.93
C PRO A 306 -34.06 8.16 -40.62
N ARG A 307 -34.79 8.59 -41.66
CA ARG A 307 -36.09 9.26 -41.50
C ARG A 307 -37.20 8.26 -41.14
N ASN A 308 -37.25 7.16 -41.90
CA ASN A 308 -38.12 6.01 -41.63
C ASN A 308 -37.34 4.93 -40.88
N VAL A 309 -37.90 4.49 -39.77
CA VAL A 309 -37.55 3.22 -39.13
C VAL A 309 -38.91 2.65 -38.78
N ASP A 310 -39.35 1.65 -39.53
CA ASP A 310 -40.65 1.03 -39.31
C ASP A 310 -40.72 0.49 -37.86
N ASP A 311 -41.85 0.79 -37.20
CA ASP A 311 -42.34 0.31 -35.90
C ASP A 311 -41.42 0.24 -34.65
N GLN A 312 -40.13 0.66 -34.68
CA GLN A 312 -39.25 0.52 -33.51
C GLN A 312 -38.66 1.83 -32.96
N HIS A 313 -38.87 2.05 -31.66
CA HIS A 313 -38.47 3.23 -30.87
C HIS A 313 -36.95 3.36 -30.58
N GLN A 314 -36.10 2.48 -31.13
CA GLN A 314 -34.67 2.37 -30.83
C GLN A 314 -33.85 2.17 -32.12
N ILE A 315 -32.71 2.85 -32.24
CA ILE A 315 -31.80 2.77 -33.40
C ILE A 315 -30.43 2.31 -32.91
N LEU A 316 -29.81 1.34 -33.57
CA LEU A 316 -28.44 0.94 -33.25
C LEU A 316 -27.45 1.91 -33.91
N VAL A 317 -26.64 2.60 -33.10
CA VAL A 317 -25.67 3.60 -33.59
C VAL A 317 -24.25 3.07 -33.43
N ASN A 318 -23.57 2.87 -34.56
CA ASN A 318 -22.19 2.43 -34.65
C ASN A 318 -21.26 3.60 -34.96
N ILE A 319 -20.48 4.01 -33.97
CA ILE A 319 -19.50 5.09 -34.10
C ILE A 319 -18.12 4.48 -34.34
N LYS A 320 -17.53 4.79 -35.50
CA LYS A 320 -16.17 4.40 -35.89
C LYS A 320 -15.20 5.58 -35.77
N ARG A 321 -13.90 5.28 -35.70
CA ARG A 321 -12.84 6.31 -35.70
C ARG A 321 -12.56 6.80 -37.13
N ARG A 322 -12.57 5.89 -38.09
CA ARG A 322 -12.59 6.15 -39.53
C ARG A 322 -13.61 5.23 -40.17
N ARG A 323 -14.24 5.65 -41.27
CA ARG A 323 -15.19 4.81 -42.01
C ARG A 323 -14.60 3.48 -42.48
N ILE A 324 -13.31 3.49 -42.84
CA ILE A 324 -12.57 2.32 -43.33
C ILE A 324 -12.24 1.30 -42.23
N ASP A 325 -12.38 1.66 -40.95
CA ASP A 325 -12.04 0.76 -39.85
C ASP A 325 -13.06 -0.39 -39.81
N LYS A 326 -12.57 -1.64 -39.79
CA LYS A 326 -13.45 -2.81 -39.62
C LYS A 326 -14.13 -2.80 -38.25
N GLY A 327 -13.38 -2.45 -37.20
CA GLY A 327 -13.90 -2.40 -35.82
C GLY A 327 -14.74 -1.16 -35.49
N VAL A 328 -15.80 -1.35 -34.71
CA VAL A 328 -16.64 -0.26 -34.16
C VAL A 328 -16.03 0.25 -32.85
N TYR A 329 -15.92 1.57 -32.69
CA TYR A 329 -15.38 2.18 -31.46
C TYR A 329 -16.43 2.25 -30.35
N LEU A 330 -17.68 2.53 -30.69
CA LEU A 330 -18.82 2.55 -29.77
C LEU A 330 -20.06 2.08 -30.51
N ALA A 331 -20.75 1.09 -29.98
CA ALA A 331 -22.04 0.60 -30.47
C ALA A 331 -23.03 0.68 -29.30
N ASP A 332 -24.14 1.38 -29.49
CA ASP A 332 -25.16 1.57 -28.46
C ASP A 332 -26.54 1.79 -29.09
N GLU A 333 -27.59 1.34 -28.41
CA GLU A 333 -28.99 1.57 -28.78
C GLU A 333 -29.41 2.98 -28.38
N VAL A 334 -29.89 3.79 -29.32
CA VAL A 334 -30.35 5.15 -29.06
C VAL A 334 -31.86 5.23 -29.24
N SER A 335 -32.57 5.51 -28.13
CA SER A 335 -34.01 5.77 -28.18
C SER A 335 -34.30 7.25 -28.42
N ARG A 336 -35.31 7.50 -29.27
CA ARG A 336 -35.80 8.85 -29.58
C ARG A 336 -36.39 9.54 -28.35
N GLU A 337 -37.10 8.80 -27.51
CA GLU A 337 -37.70 9.30 -26.26
C GLU A 337 -36.66 9.83 -25.29
N VAL A 338 -35.45 9.25 -25.31
CA VAL A 338 -34.33 9.68 -24.48
C VAL A 338 -33.66 10.92 -25.08
N LEU A 339 -33.45 10.96 -26.39
CA LEU A 339 -32.65 12.02 -27.03
C LEU A 339 -33.38 13.38 -27.10
N LEU A 340 -34.69 13.36 -27.36
CA LEU A 340 -35.52 14.56 -27.58
C LEU A 340 -35.56 15.54 -26.39
N PRO A 341 -35.81 15.09 -25.14
CA PRO A 341 -35.74 15.96 -23.97
C PRO A 341 -34.38 16.64 -23.83
N TRP A 342 -33.29 15.93 -24.16
CA TRP A 342 -31.94 16.47 -24.09
C TRP A 342 -31.67 17.52 -25.16
N ILE A 343 -32.08 17.28 -26.41
CA ILE A 343 -31.93 18.25 -27.50
C ILE A 343 -32.62 19.58 -27.14
N LYS A 344 -33.87 19.52 -26.66
CA LYS A 344 -34.65 20.71 -26.25
C LYS A 344 -33.93 21.52 -25.17
N VAL A 345 -33.37 20.85 -24.16
CA VAL A 345 -32.64 21.52 -23.07
C VAL A 345 -31.29 22.08 -23.55
N LEU A 346 -30.55 21.33 -24.37
CA LEU A 346 -29.20 21.70 -24.79
C LEU A 346 -29.19 22.82 -25.83
N GLN A 347 -30.15 22.87 -26.76
CA GLN A 347 -30.24 23.92 -27.77
C GLN A 347 -30.29 25.33 -27.18
N ASP A 348 -31.01 25.47 -26.07
CA ASP A 348 -31.16 26.74 -25.36
C ASP A 348 -30.04 27.04 -24.37
N SER A 349 -29.10 26.11 -24.19
CA SER A 349 -28.01 26.26 -23.24
C SER A 349 -26.96 27.29 -23.70
N PRO A 350 -26.29 27.99 -22.76
CA PRO A 350 -25.38 29.09 -23.10
C PRO A 350 -24.23 28.69 -24.03
N LEU A 351 -23.58 27.53 -23.81
CA LEU A 351 -22.45 27.12 -24.63
C LEU A 351 -22.89 26.66 -26.02
N TYR A 352 -24.06 26.03 -26.14
CA TYR A 352 -24.56 25.57 -27.43
C TYR A 352 -24.92 26.77 -28.31
N ARG A 353 -25.54 27.81 -27.74
CA ARG A 353 -25.73 29.09 -28.42
C ARG A 353 -24.41 29.80 -28.75
N HIS A 354 -23.46 29.82 -27.82
CA HIS A 354 -22.16 30.46 -28.02
C HIS A 354 -21.37 29.86 -29.19
N TYR A 355 -21.41 28.54 -29.35
CA TYR A 355 -20.76 27.83 -30.45
C TYR A 355 -21.64 27.67 -31.71
N GLY A 356 -22.85 28.28 -31.73
CA GLY A 356 -23.75 28.23 -32.89
C GLY A 356 -24.29 26.83 -33.19
N ILE A 357 -24.39 25.97 -32.17
CA ILE A 357 -24.88 24.60 -32.32
C ILE A 357 -26.39 24.64 -32.40
N THR A 358 -26.93 24.22 -33.54
CA THR A 358 -28.36 24.11 -33.80
C THR A 358 -28.74 22.65 -33.98
N PHE A 359 -29.98 22.33 -33.61
CA PHE A 359 -30.57 21.04 -33.86
C PHE A 359 -31.81 21.26 -34.72
N ASP A 360 -31.98 20.44 -35.75
CA ASP A 360 -33.16 20.44 -36.60
C ASP A 360 -34.34 19.78 -35.85
N ILE A 361 -34.95 20.53 -34.91
CA ILE A 361 -36.05 20.03 -34.08
C ILE A 361 -37.23 19.60 -34.96
N ASP A 362 -37.54 20.36 -36.02
CA ASP A 362 -38.68 20.09 -36.90
C ASP A 362 -38.51 18.74 -37.59
N ARG A 363 -37.32 18.42 -38.12
CA ARG A 363 -37.03 17.08 -38.66
C ARG A 363 -37.17 15.98 -37.61
N VAL A 364 -36.68 16.18 -36.38
CA VAL A 364 -36.80 15.15 -35.33
C VAL A 364 -38.26 14.98 -34.87
N MET A 365 -39.09 16.02 -34.96
CA MET A 365 -40.52 15.98 -34.64
C MET A 365 -41.37 15.44 -35.80
N GLU A 366 -41.03 15.73 -37.05
CA GLU A 366 -41.62 15.14 -38.27
C GLU A 366 -41.41 13.62 -38.30
N MET A 367 -40.21 13.15 -37.92
CA MET A 367 -39.89 11.73 -37.75
C MET A 367 -40.75 11.00 -36.70
N ILE A 368 -41.43 11.73 -35.79
CA ILE A 368 -42.36 11.16 -34.80
C ILE A 368 -43.77 11.08 -35.39
N ALA A 369 -44.20 12.14 -36.08
CA ALA A 369 -45.54 12.23 -36.65
C ALA A 369 -45.77 11.21 -37.79
N GLU A 370 -44.73 10.83 -38.53
CA GLU A 370 -44.80 9.83 -39.61
C GLU A 370 -44.82 8.39 -39.06
N ALA A 371 -44.15 8.13 -37.92
CA ALA A 371 -44.12 6.80 -37.29
C ALA A 371 -45.48 6.40 -36.68
N GLU A 372 -46.32 7.38 -36.30
CA GLU A 372 -47.69 7.13 -35.81
C GLU A 372 -48.70 6.80 -36.93
N GLN A 373 -48.33 6.98 -38.20
CA GLN A 373 -49.25 6.87 -39.35
C GLN A 373 -49.07 5.60 -40.19
N ASN A 374 -47.99 4.83 -39.99
CA ASN A 374 -47.58 3.77 -40.92
C ASN A 374 -47.74 2.34 -40.34
N THR A 375 -48.86 2.05 -39.69
CA THR A 375 -49.21 0.67 -39.32
C THR A 375 -49.88 -0.05 -40.49
N GLY A 376 -49.08 -0.70 -41.33
CA GLY A 376 -49.54 -1.80 -42.20
C GLY A 376 -49.13 -1.73 -43.66
N ALA A 377 -48.24 -2.65 -44.08
CA ALA A 377 -48.40 -3.49 -45.29
C ALA A 377 -47.16 -4.38 -45.52
N ASP A 378 -47.42 -5.69 -45.55
CA ASP A 378 -46.86 -6.84 -46.29
C ASP A 378 -45.41 -6.81 -46.87
N LEU A 379 -44.65 -7.86 -46.49
CA LEU A 379 -43.30 -8.22 -46.95
C LEU A 379 -43.36 -9.26 -48.10
N GLU A 380 -42.56 -9.05 -49.15
CA GLU A 380 -42.22 -10.05 -50.19
C GLU A 380 -40.73 -10.44 -50.08
N ASP A 381 -40.46 -11.74 -50.22
CA ASP A 381 -39.16 -12.44 -50.14
C ASP A 381 -38.09 -11.93 -51.12
N CYS A 382 -36.83 -11.84 -50.66
CA CYS A 382 -35.68 -12.30 -51.44
C CYS A 382 -34.44 -12.64 -50.59
N ASP A 383 -33.93 -13.83 -50.87
CA ASP A 383 -32.69 -14.51 -50.47
C ASP A 383 -31.40 -13.76 -50.89
N ASP A 384 -30.35 -13.75 -50.06
CA ASP A 384 -29.09 -14.54 -50.24
C ASP A 384 -27.84 -13.89 -49.55
N GLY A 385 -27.43 -14.50 -48.42
CA GLY A 385 -26.07 -14.73 -47.87
C GLY A 385 -24.93 -13.69 -47.85
N ALA A 386 -24.36 -13.46 -46.64
CA ALA A 386 -22.93 -13.71 -46.32
C ALA A 386 -22.57 -13.43 -44.84
N GLU A 387 -22.31 -14.50 -44.08
CA GLU A 387 -21.75 -14.51 -42.72
C GLU A 387 -20.24 -14.15 -42.71
N ASP A 388 -19.80 -13.33 -41.75
CA ASP A 388 -18.40 -13.32 -41.28
C ASP A 388 -18.33 -12.77 -39.84
N GLU A 389 -18.27 -13.71 -38.90
CA GLU A 389 -18.12 -13.57 -37.45
C GLU A 389 -16.70 -13.12 -37.07
N ASP A 390 -16.55 -11.93 -36.48
CA ASP A 390 -15.47 -11.61 -35.50
C ASP A 390 -15.55 -10.15 -35.01
N SER A 391 -16.58 -9.83 -34.22
CA SER A 391 -16.54 -8.64 -33.35
C SER A 391 -17.32 -8.81 -32.05
N PRO A 392 -16.67 -9.06 -30.89
CA PRO A 392 -17.33 -9.41 -29.63
C PRO A 392 -18.18 -8.28 -29.00
N MET A 393 -18.14 -7.06 -29.55
CA MET A 393 -18.97 -5.93 -29.12
C MET A 393 -20.23 -5.77 -29.99
N PHE A 394 -20.22 -6.32 -31.21
CA PHE A 394 -21.36 -6.37 -32.12
C PHE A 394 -22.29 -7.50 -31.67
N ASP A 395 -21.76 -8.69 -31.37
CA ASP A 395 -22.54 -9.85 -30.89
C ASP A 395 -23.31 -9.57 -29.62
N ALA A 396 -22.77 -8.76 -28.70
CA ALA A 396 -23.43 -8.48 -27.42
C ALA A 396 -24.62 -7.51 -27.54
N ALA A 397 -24.56 -6.55 -28.47
CA ALA A 397 -25.66 -5.65 -28.76
C ALA A 397 -26.71 -6.35 -29.66
N ALA A 398 -26.26 -7.15 -30.63
CA ALA A 398 -27.11 -8.00 -31.46
C ALA A 398 -27.88 -9.03 -30.60
N LEU A 399 -27.22 -9.75 -29.67
CA LEU A 399 -27.89 -10.68 -28.74
C LEU A 399 -28.92 -9.98 -27.82
N MET A 400 -28.73 -8.71 -27.49
CA MET A 400 -29.67 -7.96 -26.64
C MET A 400 -30.90 -7.49 -27.41
N MET A 401 -30.75 -7.20 -28.70
CA MET A 401 -31.88 -6.99 -29.59
C MET A 401 -32.62 -8.32 -29.84
N ASP A 402 -31.88 -9.43 -30.03
CA ASP A 402 -32.40 -10.81 -30.24
C ASP A 402 -33.31 -11.28 -29.08
N GLN A 403 -33.02 -10.82 -27.85
CA GLN A 403 -33.84 -11.10 -26.67
C GLN A 403 -35.10 -10.23 -26.55
N ARG A 404 -35.24 -9.13 -27.31
CA ARG A 404 -36.33 -8.16 -27.15
C ARG A 404 -37.37 -8.17 -28.26
N THR A 405 -37.04 -8.70 -29.44
CA THR A 405 -37.97 -8.75 -30.58
C THR A 405 -38.17 -10.21 -30.97
N LEU A 406 -39.38 -10.75 -30.84
CA LEU A 406 -39.70 -12.18 -31.07
C LEU A 406 -39.67 -12.61 -32.56
N MET A 407 -39.27 -11.72 -33.46
CA MET A 407 -39.13 -11.93 -34.91
C MET A 407 -37.80 -11.28 -35.29
N PHE A 408 -36.82 -12.06 -35.74
CA PHE A 408 -35.43 -11.62 -35.92
C PHE A 408 -34.94 -12.01 -37.31
N ASP A 409 -34.60 -11.04 -38.15
CA ASP A 409 -34.00 -11.21 -39.47
C ASP A 409 -32.70 -10.37 -39.57
N GLU A 410 -31.64 -10.93 -40.14
CA GLU A 410 -30.31 -10.27 -40.24
C GLU A 410 -30.33 -9.06 -41.18
N ASP A 411 -31.20 -9.09 -42.20
CA ASP A 411 -31.34 -8.02 -43.19
C ASP A 411 -32.06 -6.77 -42.64
N GLU A 412 -32.98 -6.94 -41.68
CA GLU A 412 -33.57 -5.81 -40.93
C GLU A 412 -32.52 -5.10 -40.06
N MET A 413 -31.60 -5.84 -39.43
CA MET A 413 -30.53 -5.25 -38.59
C MET A 413 -29.59 -4.33 -39.41
N LEU A 414 -29.24 -4.71 -40.64
CA LEU A 414 -28.44 -3.89 -41.55
C LEU A 414 -29.16 -2.59 -41.94
N ASN A 415 -30.48 -2.65 -42.13
CA ASN A 415 -31.32 -1.48 -42.42
C ASN A 415 -31.49 -0.54 -41.21
N HIS A 416 -31.37 -1.05 -39.97
CA HIS A 416 -31.58 -0.29 -38.73
C HIS A 416 -30.28 0.14 -38.02
N THR A 417 -29.13 -0.16 -38.60
CA THR A 417 -27.81 0.18 -38.06
C THR A 417 -27.21 1.41 -38.74
N VAL A 418 -27.05 2.51 -38.00
CA VAL A 418 -26.36 3.71 -38.53
C VAL A 418 -24.89 3.66 -38.18
N THR A 419 -24.04 3.53 -39.19
CA THR A 419 -22.58 3.61 -39.03
C THR A 419 -22.04 5.00 -39.41
N MET A 420 -21.40 5.68 -38.46
CA MET A 420 -20.84 7.04 -38.65
C MET A 420 -19.42 7.19 -38.09
N ALA A 421 -18.62 8.10 -38.67
CA ALA A 421 -17.27 8.44 -38.20
C ALA A 421 -17.12 9.97 -38.03
N PRO A 422 -17.75 10.57 -37.01
CA PRO A 422 -17.94 12.02 -36.91
C PRO A 422 -16.65 12.81 -36.68
N GLY A 423 -15.61 12.18 -36.13
CA GLY A 423 -14.29 12.79 -35.95
C GLY A 423 -13.36 12.67 -37.15
N GLU A 424 -13.78 12.01 -38.23
CA GLU A 424 -12.95 11.79 -39.41
C GLU A 424 -12.66 13.12 -40.14
N GLY A 425 -11.39 13.36 -40.47
CA GLY A 425 -10.93 14.61 -41.10
C GLY A 425 -10.87 15.84 -40.18
N GLN A 426 -11.35 15.74 -38.94
CA GLN A 426 -11.33 16.85 -37.97
C GLN A 426 -9.97 16.98 -37.27
N ARG A 427 -9.52 18.21 -37.00
CA ARG A 427 -8.27 18.47 -36.28
C ARG A 427 -8.50 18.45 -34.76
N PRO A 428 -7.80 17.60 -34.00
CA PRO A 428 -7.93 17.58 -32.54
C PRO A 428 -7.44 18.89 -31.91
N ILE A 429 -8.16 19.34 -30.88
CA ILE A 429 -7.82 20.50 -30.06
C ILE A 429 -7.16 20.01 -28.76
N SER A 430 -6.08 20.67 -28.36
CA SER A 430 -5.44 20.38 -27.08
C SER A 430 -6.32 20.87 -25.92
N ILE A 431 -6.52 20.01 -24.94
CA ILE A 431 -7.29 20.28 -23.71
C ILE A 431 -6.63 21.36 -22.82
N LEU A 432 -5.38 21.74 -23.08
CA LEU A 432 -4.71 22.86 -22.43
C LEU A 432 -5.17 24.22 -22.96
N TYR A 433 -5.65 24.29 -24.21
CA TYR A 433 -6.05 25.53 -24.88
C TYR A 433 -7.58 25.63 -25.05
N ASP A 434 -8.28 24.51 -24.95
CA ASP A 434 -9.73 24.47 -24.98
C ASP A 434 -10.31 24.92 -23.63
N THR A 435 -10.89 26.12 -23.61
CA THR A 435 -11.38 26.79 -22.38
C THR A 435 -12.62 26.09 -21.83
N HIS A 436 -13.50 25.60 -22.70
CA HIS A 436 -14.72 24.88 -22.38
C HIS A 436 -14.58 23.43 -22.84
N ALA A 437 -13.49 22.77 -22.50
CA ALA A 437 -13.21 21.41 -22.99
C ALA A 437 -14.19 20.37 -22.43
N GLU A 438 -14.59 20.51 -21.17
CA GLU A 438 -15.39 19.53 -20.44
C GLU A 438 -16.88 19.67 -20.72
N GLU A 439 -17.40 20.89 -20.69
CA GLU A 439 -18.83 21.17 -20.69
C GLU A 439 -19.55 20.69 -21.98
N PRO A 440 -18.95 20.81 -23.18
CA PRO A 440 -19.45 20.22 -24.42
C PRO A 440 -19.00 18.77 -24.66
N SER A 441 -18.09 18.22 -23.83
CA SER A 441 -17.71 16.80 -23.91
C SER A 441 -18.61 15.91 -23.05
N PHE A 442 -19.19 16.46 -21.98
CA PHE A 442 -20.04 15.75 -21.01
C PHE A 442 -21.35 16.51 -20.76
N PRO A 443 -22.25 16.58 -21.76
CA PRO A 443 -23.50 17.32 -21.64
C PRO A 443 -24.39 16.78 -20.52
N GLN A 444 -24.30 15.49 -20.16
CA GLN A 444 -25.06 14.93 -19.04
C GLN A 444 -24.66 15.54 -17.68
N ILE A 445 -23.41 15.96 -17.55
CA ILE A 445 -22.86 16.53 -16.32
C ILE A 445 -23.12 18.04 -16.26
N TYR A 446 -22.82 18.75 -17.35
CA TYR A 446 -22.76 20.22 -17.36
C TYR A 446 -23.96 20.90 -18.03
N LEU A 447 -24.84 20.14 -18.70
CA LEU A 447 -26.04 20.66 -19.37
C LEU A 447 -25.75 21.81 -20.35
N GLY A 448 -24.57 21.84 -20.98
CA GLY A 448 -24.17 22.93 -21.87
C GLY A 448 -23.97 24.29 -21.20
N HIS A 449 -23.81 24.34 -19.87
CA HIS A 449 -23.51 25.57 -19.14
C HIS A 449 -22.02 25.68 -18.80
N PRO A 450 -21.41 26.86 -18.92
CA PRO A 450 -20.03 27.06 -18.52
C PRO A 450 -19.89 26.96 -16.99
N ARG A 451 -18.77 26.41 -16.51
CA ARG A 451 -18.42 26.51 -15.09
C ARG A 451 -18.11 27.96 -14.74
N TYR A 452 -18.87 28.52 -13.80
CA TYR A 452 -18.58 29.83 -13.22
C TYR A 452 -18.16 29.66 -11.77
N ILE A 453 -16.88 29.91 -11.49
CA ILE A 453 -16.34 29.96 -10.12
C ILE A 453 -15.80 31.38 -9.90
N LYS A 454 -16.16 31.95 -8.76
CA LYS A 454 -15.75 33.31 -8.36
C LYS A 454 -14.22 33.49 -8.47
N PRO A 455 -13.72 34.52 -9.19
CA PRO A 455 -12.28 34.75 -9.37
C PRO A 455 -11.50 34.89 -8.06
N GLU A 456 -12.15 35.40 -7.00
CA GLU A 456 -11.57 35.57 -5.66
C GLU A 456 -11.17 34.23 -5.04
N ALA A 457 -11.85 33.13 -5.43
CA ALA A 457 -11.48 31.80 -4.99
C ALA A 457 -10.19 31.30 -5.66
N ARG A 458 -9.75 31.88 -6.79
CA ARG A 458 -8.56 31.45 -7.57
C ARG A 458 -8.57 29.93 -7.86
N PRO A 459 -9.59 29.41 -8.55
CA PRO A 459 -9.72 27.97 -8.80
C PRO A 459 -8.59 27.44 -9.69
N SER A 460 -8.09 26.25 -9.38
CA SER A 460 -7.23 25.46 -10.27
C SER A 460 -7.99 24.27 -10.86
N VAL A 461 -7.52 23.75 -11.99
CA VAL A 461 -8.09 22.54 -12.63
C VAL A 461 -8.17 21.38 -11.65
N THR A 462 -7.12 21.16 -10.86
CA THR A 462 -7.11 20.12 -9.82
C THR A 462 -8.17 20.40 -8.74
N SER A 463 -8.37 21.64 -8.34
CA SER A 463 -9.39 21.98 -7.34
C SER A 463 -10.81 21.76 -7.86
N MET A 464 -11.07 22.08 -9.13
CA MET A 464 -12.37 21.85 -9.77
C MET A 464 -12.69 20.36 -9.82
N ALA A 465 -11.76 19.57 -10.37
CA ALA A 465 -11.88 18.12 -10.46
C ALA A 465 -12.07 17.45 -9.08
N ALA A 466 -11.25 17.84 -8.09
CA ALA A 466 -11.34 17.31 -6.73
C ALA A 466 -12.69 17.63 -6.06
N SER A 467 -13.28 18.78 -6.41
CA SER A 467 -14.61 19.13 -5.94
C SER A 467 -15.66 18.25 -6.62
N GLU A 468 -15.65 18.18 -7.94
CA GLU A 468 -16.64 17.52 -8.80
C GLU A 468 -16.85 16.05 -8.43
N ILE A 469 -15.78 15.26 -8.36
CA ILE A 469 -15.87 13.81 -8.09
C ILE A 469 -16.43 13.50 -6.68
N ARG A 470 -16.32 14.45 -5.74
CA ARG A 470 -16.68 14.27 -4.34
C ARG A 470 -18.05 14.88 -3.98
N ARG A 471 -18.76 15.51 -4.93
CA ARG A 471 -20.09 16.09 -4.69
C ARG A 471 -21.10 15.00 -4.31
N SER A 472 -22.12 15.39 -3.56
CA SER A 472 -23.29 14.56 -3.29
C SER A 472 -24.05 14.25 -4.58
N ASP A 473 -24.05 15.19 -5.52
CA ASP A 473 -24.44 14.95 -6.90
C ASP A 473 -23.38 14.08 -7.59
N ARG A 474 -23.77 12.84 -7.96
CA ARG A 474 -22.87 11.79 -8.43
C ARG A 474 -22.57 11.83 -9.93
N ARG A 475 -23.14 12.80 -10.68
CA ARG A 475 -22.96 12.89 -12.15
C ARG A 475 -21.49 12.94 -12.59
N GLY A 476 -20.64 13.63 -11.83
CA GLY A 476 -19.21 13.73 -12.12
C GLY A 476 -18.33 12.63 -11.53
N ALA A 477 -18.91 11.62 -10.87
CA ALA A 477 -18.15 10.54 -10.25
C ALA A 477 -18.01 9.29 -11.14
N LEU A 478 -18.64 9.29 -12.31
CA LEU A 478 -18.57 8.19 -13.27
C LEU A 478 -17.14 7.98 -13.80
N PRO A 479 -16.76 6.73 -14.12
CA PRO A 479 -15.37 6.37 -14.41
C PRO A 479 -14.78 7.07 -15.63
N ASP A 480 -15.59 7.31 -16.67
CA ASP A 480 -15.22 8.04 -17.88
C ASP A 480 -14.83 9.50 -17.58
N HIS A 481 -15.65 10.22 -16.81
CA HIS A 481 -15.36 11.58 -16.39
C HIS A 481 -14.16 11.63 -15.43
N VAL A 482 -14.08 10.70 -14.48
CA VAL A 482 -12.95 10.60 -13.53
C VAL A 482 -11.63 10.35 -14.27
N LEU A 483 -11.59 9.44 -15.24
CA LEU A 483 -10.42 9.16 -16.06
C LEU A 483 -10.03 10.38 -16.91
N TYR A 484 -11.00 11.02 -17.55
CA TYR A 484 -10.76 12.24 -18.34
C TYR A 484 -10.15 13.36 -17.48
N MET A 485 -10.75 13.64 -16.32
CA MET A 485 -10.27 14.69 -15.41
C MET A 485 -8.91 14.33 -14.79
N GLY A 486 -8.67 13.06 -14.47
CA GLY A 486 -7.38 12.57 -13.98
C GLY A 486 -6.27 12.82 -15.01
N ALA A 487 -6.49 12.41 -16.25
CA ALA A 487 -5.54 12.63 -17.35
C ALA A 487 -5.34 14.13 -17.65
N LYS A 488 -6.41 14.93 -17.58
CA LYS A 488 -6.32 16.40 -17.71
C LYS A 488 -5.43 17.00 -16.61
N VAL A 489 -5.65 16.63 -15.35
CA VAL A 489 -4.85 17.12 -14.22
C VAL A 489 -3.38 16.72 -14.37
N ILE A 490 -3.08 15.49 -14.79
CA ILE A 490 -1.68 15.07 -15.04
C ILE A 490 -1.05 15.91 -16.17
N ARG A 491 -1.78 16.15 -17.26
CA ARG A 491 -1.31 16.99 -18.37
C ARG A 491 -1.01 18.43 -17.94
N TYR A 492 -1.86 19.02 -17.10
CA TYR A 492 -1.61 20.34 -16.50
C TYR A 492 -0.38 20.33 -15.58
N ARG A 493 -0.21 19.31 -14.73
CA ARG A 493 0.97 19.18 -13.87
C ARG A 493 2.26 19.09 -14.67
N VAL A 494 2.29 18.29 -15.74
CA VAL A 494 3.47 18.22 -16.64
C VAL A 494 3.76 19.60 -17.22
N GLY A 495 2.75 20.26 -17.80
CA GLY A 495 2.93 21.58 -18.41
C GLY A 495 3.39 22.66 -17.42
N ASP A 496 2.81 22.71 -16.22
CA ASP A 496 3.15 23.71 -15.20
C ASP A 496 4.51 23.45 -14.58
N ASN A 497 4.86 22.19 -14.30
CA ASN A 497 6.17 21.84 -13.79
C ASN A 497 7.26 22.14 -14.83
N MET A 498 7.02 21.89 -16.12
CA MET A 498 7.96 22.26 -17.18
C MET A 498 8.16 23.77 -17.23
N LYS A 499 7.08 24.57 -17.21
CA LYS A 499 7.18 26.03 -17.16
C LYS A 499 7.96 26.52 -15.93
N ALA A 500 7.70 25.95 -14.76
CA ALA A 500 8.41 26.30 -13.53
C ALA A 500 9.89 25.94 -13.63
N PHE A 501 10.21 24.80 -14.22
CA PHE A 501 11.57 24.33 -14.39
C PHE A 501 12.39 25.20 -15.34
N PHE A 502 11.88 25.51 -16.54
CA PHE A 502 12.58 26.39 -17.48
C PHE A 502 12.80 27.81 -16.94
N LYS A 503 11.92 28.30 -16.05
CA LYS A 503 12.10 29.59 -15.38
C LYS A 503 13.24 29.60 -14.35
N ASN A 504 13.61 28.44 -13.82
CA ASN A 504 14.54 28.32 -12.70
C ASN A 504 15.89 27.70 -13.09
N ALA A 505 16.08 27.25 -14.33
CA ALA A 505 17.27 26.52 -14.77
C ALA A 505 17.94 27.18 -16.00
N PRO A 506 18.79 28.21 -15.80
CA PRO A 506 19.45 28.92 -16.90
C PRO A 506 20.51 28.08 -17.64
N GLY A 507 21.13 27.09 -16.98
CA GLY A 507 22.21 26.26 -17.58
C GLY A 507 21.77 25.30 -18.68
N LEU A 508 20.46 25.10 -18.89
CA LEU A 508 19.93 24.12 -19.86
C LEU A 508 19.91 24.61 -21.30
N GLN A 509 20.14 25.90 -21.53
CA GLN A 509 20.21 26.45 -22.88
C GLN A 509 21.50 26.07 -23.60
N ALA A 510 22.52 25.57 -22.87
CA ALA A 510 23.87 25.30 -23.36
C ALA A 510 24.22 23.80 -23.44
N LEU A 511 23.26 22.88 -23.23
CA LEU A 511 23.54 21.44 -23.29
C LEU A 511 23.87 21.00 -24.73
N THR A 512 24.95 20.25 -24.91
CA THR A 512 25.38 19.74 -26.22
C THR A 512 24.93 18.29 -26.44
N ARG A 513 24.98 17.81 -27.68
CA ARG A 513 24.71 16.40 -28.03
C ARG A 513 25.66 15.43 -27.29
N GLU A 514 26.93 15.80 -27.17
CA GLU A 514 27.96 15.02 -26.47
C GLU A 514 27.62 14.85 -24.97
N ASP A 515 27.02 15.87 -24.34
CA ASP A 515 26.57 15.80 -22.95
C ASP A 515 25.43 14.79 -22.74
N VAL A 516 24.65 14.51 -23.78
CA VAL A 516 23.53 13.55 -23.78
C VAL A 516 23.99 12.13 -24.13
N GLU A 517 25.05 12.00 -24.91
CA GLU A 517 25.63 10.69 -25.23
C GLU A 517 26.41 10.12 -24.03
N ASN A 518 26.94 10.98 -23.16
CA ASN A 518 27.61 10.58 -21.92
C ASN A 518 26.61 10.02 -20.86
N PRO A 519 26.67 8.73 -20.50
CA PRO A 519 25.74 8.11 -19.56
C PRO A 519 25.74 8.73 -18.16
N GLU A 520 26.91 9.13 -17.65
CA GLU A 520 27.04 9.76 -16.33
C GLU A 520 26.47 11.17 -16.31
N LYS A 521 26.67 11.95 -17.38
CA LYS A 521 26.06 13.28 -17.51
C LYS A 521 24.53 13.16 -17.63
N VAL A 522 24.02 12.19 -18.38
CA VAL A 522 22.58 11.91 -18.45
C VAL A 522 22.01 11.51 -17.09
N GLN A 523 22.69 10.64 -16.35
CA GLN A 523 22.25 10.26 -15.00
C GLN A 523 22.23 11.45 -14.05
N ASN A 524 23.26 12.30 -14.10
CA ASN A 524 23.29 13.57 -13.37
C ASN A 524 22.16 14.53 -13.82
N LEU A 525 21.84 14.60 -15.11
CA LEU A 525 20.71 15.38 -15.66
C LEU A 525 19.37 14.82 -15.19
N VAL A 526 19.19 13.50 -15.11
CA VAL A 526 17.98 12.87 -14.55
C VAL A 526 17.81 13.29 -13.11
N GLU A 527 18.86 13.22 -12.30
CA GLU A 527 18.82 13.55 -10.86
C GLU A 527 18.64 15.05 -10.58
N ARG A 528 19.36 15.91 -11.31
CA ARG A 528 19.41 17.37 -11.15
C ARG A 528 18.32 18.11 -11.95
N ASP A 529 18.18 17.80 -13.23
CA ASP A 529 17.53 18.62 -14.26
C ASP A 529 16.25 18.00 -14.88
N LEU A 530 15.86 16.78 -14.51
CA LEU A 530 14.50 16.29 -14.81
C LEU A 530 13.54 16.50 -13.62
N GLY A 531 13.89 17.43 -12.74
CA GLY A 531 13.15 17.78 -11.53
C GLY A 531 11.68 18.16 -11.78
N PHE A 532 11.34 18.68 -12.96
CA PHE A 532 9.94 18.97 -13.33
C PHE A 532 9.05 17.72 -13.30
N MET A 533 9.62 16.55 -13.52
CA MET A 533 8.89 15.29 -13.48
C MET A 533 8.60 14.84 -12.05
N LYS A 534 9.33 15.30 -11.02
CA LYS A 534 9.11 14.93 -9.61
C LYS A 534 7.69 15.22 -9.13
N GLY A 535 7.02 16.23 -9.71
CA GLY A 535 5.66 16.64 -9.34
C GLY A 535 4.53 15.83 -10.01
N VAL A 536 4.84 14.88 -10.89
CA VAL A 536 3.85 14.03 -11.55
C VAL A 536 3.82 12.67 -10.84
N PRO A 537 2.70 12.27 -10.21
CA PRO A 537 2.61 11.01 -9.48
C PRO A 537 2.91 9.81 -10.34
N ASN A 538 3.41 8.75 -9.69
CA ASN A 538 3.64 7.42 -10.27
C ASN A 538 4.63 7.35 -11.45
N ASN A 539 5.32 8.44 -11.80
CA ASN A 539 6.40 8.38 -12.78
C ASN A 539 7.74 7.97 -12.16
N VAL A 540 8.72 7.70 -13.03
CA VAL A 540 10.06 7.24 -12.67
C VAL A 540 10.75 8.20 -11.68
N GLN A 541 10.69 9.51 -11.95
CA GLN A 541 11.41 10.52 -11.17
C GLN A 541 10.79 10.80 -9.80
N TYR A 542 9.46 10.67 -9.70
CA TYR A 542 8.72 10.66 -8.44
C TYR A 542 9.21 9.51 -7.56
N TRP A 543 9.24 8.29 -8.11
CA TRP A 543 9.69 7.11 -7.36
C TRP A 543 11.17 7.14 -7.03
N HIS A 544 12.03 7.67 -7.90
CA HIS A 544 13.45 7.90 -7.59
C HIS A 544 13.62 8.82 -6.38
N THR A 545 12.82 9.89 -6.31
CA THR A 545 12.82 10.80 -5.15
C THR A 545 12.37 10.08 -3.89
N ARG A 546 11.27 9.30 -3.94
CA ARG A 546 10.79 8.51 -2.78
C ARG A 546 11.75 7.41 -2.34
N LYS A 547 12.48 6.78 -3.27
CA LYS A 547 13.55 5.80 -2.98
C LYS A 547 14.65 6.43 -2.14
N GLY A 548 15.15 7.61 -2.53
CA GLY A 548 16.16 8.32 -1.74
C GLY A 548 15.68 8.73 -0.34
N GLU A 549 14.38 8.94 -0.13
CA GLU A 549 13.82 9.15 1.20
C GLU A 549 13.80 7.88 2.03
N LEU A 550 13.39 6.76 1.42
CA LEU A 550 13.43 5.45 2.08
C LEU A 550 14.87 5.07 2.47
N PHE A 551 15.85 5.32 1.62
CA PHE A 551 17.25 5.04 1.93
C PHE A 551 17.77 5.92 3.06
N ALA A 552 17.41 7.20 3.07
CA ALA A 552 17.71 8.06 4.21
C ALA A 552 17.06 7.53 5.50
N MET A 553 15.82 7.03 5.44
CA MET A 553 15.18 6.38 6.59
C MET A 553 15.94 5.14 7.05
N ILE A 554 16.32 4.23 6.16
CA ILE A 554 17.05 2.99 6.51
C ILE A 554 18.43 3.33 7.10
N ARG A 555 19.15 4.31 6.54
CA ARG A 555 20.46 4.75 7.03
C ARG A 555 20.41 5.27 8.48
N GLN A 556 19.32 5.94 8.87
CA GLN A 556 19.19 6.58 10.18
C GLN A 556 18.41 5.74 11.21
N LEU A 557 17.46 4.92 10.75
CA LEU A 557 16.58 4.12 11.59
C LEU A 557 16.98 2.63 11.64
N GLY A 558 17.89 2.21 10.78
CA GLY A 558 18.27 0.81 10.57
C GLY A 558 17.30 0.06 9.66
N LYS A 559 17.49 -1.25 9.56
CA LYS A 559 16.64 -2.13 8.75
C LYS A 559 15.18 -2.10 9.24
N PRO A 560 14.19 -2.08 8.32
CA PRO A 560 12.79 -2.22 8.71
C PRO A 560 12.55 -3.58 9.36
N THR A 561 11.71 -3.62 10.39
CA THR A 561 11.43 -4.84 11.18
C THR A 561 10.41 -5.75 10.49
N ALA A 562 9.42 -5.18 9.82
CA ALA A 562 8.35 -5.94 9.17
C ALA A 562 7.91 -5.29 7.86
N PHE A 563 7.39 -6.12 6.96
CA PHE A 563 6.75 -5.68 5.72
C PHE A 563 5.28 -6.08 5.73
N LEU A 564 4.40 -5.09 5.62
CA LEU A 564 2.96 -5.25 5.62
C LEU A 564 2.41 -4.91 4.24
N THR A 565 1.61 -5.81 3.67
CA THR A 565 0.86 -5.56 2.45
C THR A 565 -0.65 -5.60 2.70
N LEU A 566 -1.38 -4.63 2.17
CA LEU A 566 -2.83 -4.55 2.27
C LEU A 566 -3.43 -4.46 0.87
N SER A 567 -4.22 -5.45 0.49
CA SER A 567 -4.89 -5.53 -0.82
C SER A 567 -6.37 -5.19 -0.69
N ALA A 568 -6.88 -4.28 -1.53
CA ALA A 568 -8.31 -4.06 -1.63
C ALA A 568 -9.02 -5.29 -2.23
N SER A 569 -10.16 -5.67 -1.64
CA SER A 569 -11.05 -6.75 -2.10
C SER A 569 -12.49 -6.23 -2.14
N GLU A 570 -12.72 -5.19 -2.93
CA GLU A 570 -13.92 -4.35 -2.86
C GLU A 570 -15.21 -5.10 -3.18
N MET A 571 -15.14 -6.06 -4.11
CA MET A 571 -16.27 -6.93 -4.49
C MET A 571 -16.73 -7.85 -3.34
N HIS A 572 -15.98 -7.93 -2.25
CA HIS A 572 -16.26 -8.78 -1.10
C HIS A 572 -16.45 -7.98 0.20
N TRP A 573 -16.69 -6.67 0.11
CA TRP A 573 -16.93 -5.81 1.28
C TRP A 573 -18.41 -5.43 1.36
N PRO A 574 -19.24 -6.12 2.17
CA PRO A 574 -20.68 -5.87 2.24
C PRO A 574 -21.04 -4.42 2.54
N ASP A 575 -20.35 -3.80 3.50
CA ASP A 575 -20.60 -2.41 3.89
C ASP A 575 -20.27 -1.41 2.77
N LEU A 576 -19.24 -1.69 1.96
CA LEU A 576 -18.92 -0.89 0.77
C LEU A 576 -20.00 -1.07 -0.31
N LEU A 577 -20.43 -2.30 -0.58
CA LEU A 577 -21.45 -2.57 -1.61
C LEU A 577 -22.81 -1.95 -1.24
N LYS A 578 -23.21 -2.04 0.04
CA LYS A 578 -24.38 -1.33 0.59
C LYS A 578 -24.27 0.18 0.36
N LEU A 579 -23.12 0.76 0.66
CA LEU A 579 -22.86 2.18 0.45
C LEU A 579 -22.96 2.58 -1.03
N LEU A 580 -22.34 1.81 -1.93
CA LEU A 580 -22.38 2.05 -3.37
C LEU A 580 -23.81 1.95 -3.93
N LYS A 581 -24.57 0.93 -3.53
CA LYS A 581 -25.99 0.76 -3.90
C LYS A 581 -26.84 1.92 -3.40
N LYS A 582 -26.64 2.35 -2.14
CA LYS A 582 -27.32 3.53 -1.57
C LYS A 582 -27.04 4.81 -2.37
N LEU A 583 -25.78 5.04 -2.71
CA LEU A 583 -25.38 6.24 -3.48
C LEU A 583 -25.89 6.21 -4.92
N LYS A 584 -26.09 5.02 -5.51
CA LYS A 584 -26.62 4.85 -6.87
C LYS A 584 -28.14 5.05 -6.95
N VAL A 585 -28.90 4.47 -6.00
CA VAL A 585 -30.38 4.41 -6.07
C VAL A 585 -31.07 5.61 -5.39
N ALA A 586 -30.37 6.35 -4.52
CA ALA A 586 -30.90 7.51 -3.80
C ALA A 586 -32.20 7.22 -3.01
N LYS A 587 -32.42 5.97 -2.58
CA LYS A 587 -33.48 5.57 -1.64
C LYS A 587 -32.84 5.13 -0.31
N ASP A 588 -33.38 5.64 0.81
CA ASP A 588 -32.87 5.36 2.15
C ASP A 588 -33.22 3.94 2.66
N GLU A 589 -34.14 3.25 1.99
CA GLU A 589 -34.51 1.87 2.27
C GLU A 589 -34.17 1.01 1.05
N VAL A 590 -33.05 0.30 1.15
CA VAL A 590 -32.73 -0.79 0.23
C VAL A 590 -32.40 -1.98 1.09
N ASP A 591 -33.30 -2.95 1.09
CA ASP A 591 -33.05 -4.24 1.73
C ASP A 591 -31.84 -4.90 1.06
N TYR A 592 -30.96 -5.44 1.89
CA TYR A 592 -29.71 -6.05 1.45
C TYR A 592 -29.81 -7.53 1.76
N ASP A 593 -30.11 -8.31 0.73
CA ASP A 593 -29.87 -9.74 0.78
C ASP A 593 -28.43 -10.02 0.31
N GLU A 594 -27.63 -10.59 1.21
CA GLU A 594 -26.23 -10.92 1.00
C GLU A 594 -26.09 -12.16 0.10
N GLU A 595 -27.14 -12.98 -0.01
CA GLU A 595 -27.18 -14.24 -0.78
C GLU A 595 -27.60 -14.04 -2.25
N GLU A 596 -28.35 -12.98 -2.57
CA GLU A 596 -28.82 -12.69 -3.95
C GLU A 596 -27.88 -11.81 -4.79
N MET A 597 -26.80 -11.27 -4.22
CA MET A 597 -25.95 -10.32 -4.94
C MET A 597 -24.99 -11.01 -5.93
N ASP A 598 -25.35 -10.96 -7.21
CA ASP A 598 -24.50 -11.43 -8.30
C ASP A 598 -23.13 -10.72 -8.30
N ARG A 599 -22.07 -11.50 -8.51
CA ARG A 599 -20.68 -11.03 -8.63
C ARG A 599 -20.54 -10.00 -9.74
N TYR A 600 -21.32 -10.13 -10.82
CA TYR A 600 -21.34 -9.14 -11.90
C TYR A 600 -21.87 -7.79 -11.40
N TYR A 601 -23.00 -7.79 -10.68
CA TYR A 601 -23.58 -6.56 -10.12
C TYR A 601 -22.64 -5.87 -9.12
N ALA A 602 -21.96 -6.66 -8.26
CA ALA A 602 -20.93 -6.13 -7.36
C ALA A 602 -19.78 -5.46 -8.13
N ALA A 603 -19.33 -6.06 -9.24
CA ALA A 603 -18.30 -5.46 -10.10
C ALA A 603 -18.78 -4.16 -10.75
N VAL A 604 -20.04 -4.09 -11.21
CA VAL A 604 -20.64 -2.87 -11.76
C VAL A 604 -20.64 -1.74 -10.73
N LEU A 605 -21.07 -2.01 -9.49
CA LEU A 605 -21.07 -1.01 -8.41
C LEU A 605 -19.67 -0.46 -8.12
N VAL A 606 -18.66 -1.34 -8.04
CA VAL A 606 -17.26 -0.96 -7.79
C VAL A 606 -16.69 -0.12 -8.95
N ASN A 607 -17.08 -0.44 -10.19
CA ASN A 607 -16.59 0.23 -11.38
C ASN A 607 -17.23 1.60 -11.63
N GLU A 608 -18.50 1.78 -11.27
CA GLU A 608 -19.23 3.03 -11.50
C GLU A 608 -18.85 4.15 -10.53
N ASP A 609 -18.34 3.84 -9.34
CA ASP A 609 -17.92 4.84 -8.34
C ASP A 609 -16.49 4.58 -7.80
N PRO A 610 -15.46 4.81 -8.64
CA PRO A 610 -14.07 4.62 -8.25
C PRO A 610 -13.64 5.54 -7.09
N MET A 611 -14.32 6.67 -6.91
CA MET A 611 -14.02 7.67 -5.88
C MET A 611 -14.33 7.12 -4.49
N VAL A 612 -15.51 6.51 -4.30
CA VAL A 612 -15.88 5.91 -3.01
C VAL A 612 -14.94 4.76 -2.66
N CYS A 613 -14.60 3.90 -3.63
CA CYS A 613 -13.65 2.80 -3.43
C CYS A 613 -12.28 3.30 -2.95
N ALA A 614 -11.74 4.36 -3.61
CA ALA A 614 -10.47 4.97 -3.22
C ALA A 614 -10.52 5.57 -1.80
N ILE A 615 -11.57 6.32 -1.45
CA ILE A 615 -11.74 6.87 -0.09
C ILE A 615 -11.86 5.77 0.95
N TYR A 616 -12.65 4.72 0.67
CA TYR A 616 -12.89 3.63 1.60
C TYR A 616 -11.59 2.90 1.94
N PHE A 617 -10.79 2.56 0.92
CA PHE A 617 -9.49 1.92 1.10
C PHE A 617 -8.49 2.83 1.82
N GLU A 618 -8.36 4.10 1.43
CA GLU A 618 -7.47 5.06 2.11
C GLU A 618 -7.82 5.19 3.60
N HIS A 619 -9.11 5.35 3.91
CA HIS A 619 -9.60 5.51 5.28
C HIS A 619 -9.31 4.26 6.11
N MET A 620 -9.50 3.07 5.53
CA MET A 620 -9.19 1.79 6.17
C MET A 620 -7.70 1.70 6.51
N VAL A 621 -6.81 1.91 5.51
CA VAL A 621 -5.35 1.86 5.71
C VAL A 621 -4.92 2.88 6.75
N ARG A 622 -5.46 4.10 6.70
CA ARG A 622 -5.13 5.17 7.66
C ARG A 622 -5.56 4.83 9.08
N VAL A 623 -6.76 4.27 9.28
CA VAL A 623 -7.24 3.83 10.61
C VAL A 623 -6.37 2.68 11.13
N THR A 624 -6.04 1.70 10.29
CA THR A 624 -5.13 0.60 10.65
C THR A 624 -3.78 1.14 11.11
N MET A 625 -3.15 2.03 10.35
CA MET A 625 -1.86 2.62 10.75
C MET A 625 -1.96 3.44 12.04
N GLN A 626 -3.05 4.18 12.25
CA GLN A 626 -3.28 4.91 13.51
C GLN A 626 -3.34 3.98 14.73
N ILE A 627 -3.93 2.78 14.59
CA ILE A 627 -4.02 1.79 15.66
C ILE A 627 -2.64 1.14 15.88
N LEU A 628 -1.97 0.72 14.80
CA LEU A 628 -0.66 0.07 14.88
C LEU A 628 0.42 0.96 15.51
N CYS A 629 0.38 2.27 15.22
CA CYS A 629 1.29 3.24 15.82
C CYS A 629 0.96 3.64 17.27
N ASN A 630 -0.23 3.26 17.78
CA ASN A 630 -0.68 3.73 19.07
C ASN A 630 -0.10 2.91 20.23
N LYS A 631 0.71 3.58 21.06
CA LYS A 631 1.32 3.09 22.30
C LYS A 631 0.38 2.59 23.39
N ARG A 632 -0.95 2.62 23.23
CA ARG A 632 -1.94 2.14 24.22
C ARG A 632 -2.93 1.10 23.70
N ILE A 633 -3.12 0.99 22.39
CA ILE A 633 -4.13 0.09 21.81
C ILE A 633 -3.56 -0.79 20.70
N SER A 634 -2.29 -0.59 20.30
CA SER A 634 -1.71 -1.39 19.23
C SER A 634 -1.75 -2.88 19.59
N PRO A 635 -2.20 -3.75 18.68
CA PRO A 635 -2.16 -5.19 18.91
C PRO A 635 -0.73 -5.75 18.93
N PHE A 636 0.28 -4.97 18.51
CA PHE A 636 1.67 -5.40 18.47
C PHE A 636 2.43 -5.09 19.76
N ARG A 637 1.77 -4.75 20.85
CA ARG A 637 2.46 -4.41 22.11
C ARG A 637 3.36 -5.56 22.60
N PRO A 638 4.53 -5.23 23.17
CA PRO A 638 5.11 -3.89 23.35
C PRO A 638 5.68 -3.27 22.05
N ASN A 639 5.81 -4.06 20.99
CA ASN A 639 6.35 -3.75 19.66
C ASN A 639 5.43 -2.93 18.74
N HIS A 640 4.77 -1.89 19.26
CA HIS A 640 4.00 -0.95 18.43
C HIS A 640 4.85 -0.30 17.33
N VAL A 641 4.21 0.14 16.24
CA VAL A 641 4.91 0.78 15.12
C VAL A 641 5.41 2.17 15.52
N VAL A 642 6.69 2.44 15.34
CA VAL A 642 7.32 3.75 15.64
C VAL A 642 7.51 4.56 14.37
N GLU A 643 7.98 3.91 13.30
CA GLU A 643 8.17 4.50 11.98
C GLU A 643 7.54 3.63 10.90
N TYR A 644 7.11 4.24 9.80
CA TYR A 644 6.68 3.54 8.61
C TYR A 644 7.01 4.30 7.34
N PHE A 645 7.23 3.54 6.26
CA PHE A 645 7.22 4.04 4.89
C PHE A 645 6.11 3.31 4.14
N LYS A 646 5.14 4.04 3.62
CA LYS A 646 4.00 3.53 2.86
C LYS A 646 4.15 3.90 1.40
N ARG A 647 3.86 2.93 0.53
CA ARG A 647 3.70 3.09 -0.93
C ARG A 647 2.35 2.52 -1.35
N ILE A 648 1.62 3.26 -2.16
CA ILE A 648 0.39 2.82 -2.81
C ILE A 648 0.72 2.48 -4.26
N GLU A 649 0.28 1.30 -4.68
CA GLU A 649 0.38 0.81 -6.03
C GLU A 649 -1.00 0.36 -6.51
N PHE A 650 -1.31 0.56 -7.77
CA PHE A 650 -2.52 0.05 -8.39
C PHE A 650 -2.16 -1.23 -9.15
N GLN A 651 -2.73 -2.36 -8.72
CA GLN A 651 -2.43 -3.66 -9.30
C GLN A 651 -3.01 -3.79 -10.72
N HIS A 652 -2.67 -4.86 -11.45
CA HIS A 652 -3.19 -5.14 -12.80
C HIS A 652 -4.73 -5.12 -12.92
N ARG A 653 -5.45 -5.29 -11.80
CA ARG A 653 -6.92 -5.21 -11.73
C ARG A 653 -7.47 -3.78 -11.55
N GLY A 654 -6.61 -2.79 -11.37
CA GLY A 654 -6.94 -1.39 -11.17
C GLY A 654 -7.15 -0.96 -9.71
N SER A 655 -7.32 -1.90 -8.77
CA SER A 655 -7.52 -1.60 -7.34
C SER A 655 -6.25 -1.18 -6.62
N ALA A 656 -6.40 -0.36 -5.59
CA ALA A 656 -5.31 0.07 -4.72
C ALA A 656 -4.74 -1.08 -3.86
N HIS A 657 -3.43 -1.03 -3.67
CA HIS A 657 -2.66 -1.95 -2.85
C HIS A 657 -1.59 -1.17 -2.09
N ALA A 658 -1.53 -1.34 -0.78
CA ALA A 658 -0.56 -0.67 0.06
C ALA A 658 0.59 -1.61 0.41
N HIS A 659 1.81 -1.16 0.18
CA HIS A 659 3.03 -1.78 0.66
C HIS A 659 3.63 -0.88 1.74
N ILE A 660 3.90 -1.45 2.92
CA ILE A 660 4.28 -0.68 4.09
C ILE A 660 5.48 -1.35 4.77
N LEU A 661 6.59 -0.61 4.87
CA LEU A 661 7.72 -0.98 5.71
C LEU A 661 7.50 -0.42 7.11
N LEU A 662 7.69 -1.24 8.13
CA LEU A 662 7.42 -0.92 9.53
C LEU A 662 8.69 -1.06 10.38
N TRP A 663 8.98 -0.05 11.20
CA TRP A 663 9.96 -0.14 12.29
C TRP A 663 9.19 -0.27 13.60
N LEU A 664 9.41 -1.38 14.30
CA LEU A 664 8.71 -1.69 15.54
C LEU A 664 9.55 -1.25 16.74
N ALA A 665 8.86 -0.80 17.80
CA ALA A 665 9.51 -0.59 19.09
C ALA A 665 10.07 -1.91 19.61
N ASN A 666 11.19 -1.86 20.33
CA ASN A 666 11.81 -3.03 20.94
C ASN A 666 12.06 -4.18 19.94
N ALA A 667 12.33 -3.85 18.68
CA ALA A 667 12.71 -4.84 17.68
C ALA A 667 14.05 -5.47 18.07
N PRO A 668 14.20 -6.81 17.94
CA PRO A 668 15.43 -7.50 18.29
C PRO A 668 16.56 -7.07 17.34
N ASN A 669 17.74 -6.80 17.93
CA ASN A 669 18.96 -6.46 17.21
C ASN A 669 20.07 -7.46 17.53
N GLU A 670 19.79 -8.73 17.23
CA GLU A 670 20.72 -9.85 17.46
C GLU A 670 21.70 -9.98 16.29
N GLN A 671 22.97 -10.24 16.59
CA GLN A 671 23.98 -10.63 15.61
C GLN A 671 23.84 -12.14 15.31
N VAL A 672 24.27 -12.57 14.12
CA VAL A 672 24.12 -13.95 13.65
C VAL A 672 25.28 -14.84 14.16
N GLU A 673 25.63 -14.77 15.45
CA GLU A 673 26.75 -15.54 16.02
C GLU A 673 26.31 -16.31 17.28
N ASN A 674 26.65 -17.60 17.35
CA ASN A 674 26.45 -18.52 18.49
C ASN A 674 25.00 -18.91 18.87
N GLY A 675 24.31 -19.66 18.00
CA GLY A 675 23.21 -20.54 18.46
C GLY A 675 21.77 -20.03 18.27
N GLY A 676 21.54 -19.17 17.28
CA GLY A 676 20.20 -18.72 16.86
C GLY A 676 19.87 -17.31 17.33
N MET A 677 18.79 -16.75 16.77
CA MET A 677 18.28 -15.40 17.13
C MET A 677 16.97 -15.55 17.94
N PRO A 678 17.04 -15.94 19.23
CA PRO A 678 15.86 -16.33 20.01
C PRO A 678 14.82 -15.22 20.15
N GLU A 679 15.23 -13.95 20.33
CA GLU A 679 14.27 -12.84 20.40
C GLU A 679 13.62 -12.56 19.05
N THR A 680 14.38 -12.74 17.97
CA THR A 680 13.88 -12.65 16.59
C THR A 680 12.88 -13.77 16.26
N VAL A 681 13.13 -14.99 16.74
CA VAL A 681 12.20 -16.13 16.62
C VAL A 681 10.93 -15.91 17.46
N ALA A 682 11.04 -15.31 18.64
CA ALA A 682 9.91 -15.01 19.50
C ALA A 682 9.05 -13.84 19.00
N LEU A 683 9.58 -12.96 18.13
CA LEU A 683 8.85 -11.78 17.65
C LEU A 683 7.59 -12.13 16.82
N PRO A 684 7.63 -13.02 15.82
CA PRO A 684 6.43 -13.50 15.14
C PRO A 684 5.38 -14.05 16.08
N GLU A 685 5.76 -14.84 17.09
CA GLU A 685 4.80 -15.42 18.05
C GLU A 685 4.13 -14.36 18.94
N ARG A 686 4.82 -13.25 19.20
CA ARG A 686 4.26 -12.10 19.93
C ARG A 686 3.25 -11.31 19.09
N ILE A 687 3.54 -11.14 17.79
CA ILE A 687 2.80 -10.25 16.89
C ILE A 687 1.67 -10.97 16.15
N LEU A 688 1.85 -12.25 15.80
CA LEU A 688 0.90 -13.04 15.05
C LEU A 688 -0.06 -13.75 16.01
N SER A 689 -1.33 -13.35 15.99
CA SER A 689 -2.41 -14.09 16.63
C SER A 689 -2.84 -15.26 15.73
N LEU A 690 -2.02 -16.30 15.61
CA LEU A 690 -2.46 -17.53 14.95
C LEU A 690 -3.33 -18.32 15.94
N ASN A 691 -4.64 -18.10 15.91
CA ASN A 691 -5.58 -19.13 16.31
C ASN A 691 -5.79 -20.03 15.08
N ASN A 692 -5.41 -21.31 15.15
CA ASN A 692 -5.64 -22.26 14.06
C ASN A 692 -7.14 -22.38 13.70
N GLU A 693 -8.04 -22.11 14.63
CA GLU A 693 -9.49 -22.03 14.36
C GLU A 693 -9.85 -20.81 13.51
N ALA A 694 -9.08 -19.71 13.60
CA ALA A 694 -9.27 -18.49 12.80
C ALA A 694 -8.70 -18.60 11.37
N LEU A 695 -7.90 -19.62 11.07
CA LEU A 695 -7.48 -19.99 9.72
C LEU A 695 -8.58 -20.74 8.95
N VAL A 696 -9.57 -21.31 9.65
CA VAL A 696 -10.78 -21.90 9.05
C VAL A 696 -11.77 -20.79 8.72
N ARG A 697 -11.36 -19.82 7.89
CA ARG A 697 -12.32 -18.92 7.24
C ARG A 697 -12.87 -19.62 6.00
N PRO A 698 -14.15 -19.41 5.64
CA PRO A 698 -14.72 -19.93 4.40
C PRO A 698 -13.93 -19.53 3.14
N ARG A 699 -13.16 -18.42 3.22
CA ARG A 699 -12.39 -17.84 2.11
C ARG A 699 -11.01 -17.39 2.60
N CYS A 700 -9.99 -18.20 2.35
CA CYS A 700 -8.58 -17.80 2.48
C CYS A 700 -7.99 -17.55 1.09
N GLN A 701 -7.04 -16.61 0.98
CA GLN A 701 -6.31 -16.39 -0.27
C GLN A 701 -5.45 -17.63 -0.56
N ARG A 702 -5.80 -18.36 -1.63
CA ARG A 702 -5.00 -19.49 -2.13
C ARG A 702 -4.12 -18.99 -3.26
N HIS A 703 -2.86 -19.44 -3.29
CA HIS A 703 -2.00 -19.17 -4.43
C HIS A 703 -2.35 -20.16 -5.53
N GLU A 704 -2.90 -19.66 -6.62
CA GLU A 704 -3.07 -20.40 -7.86
C GLU A 704 -2.03 -19.87 -8.85
N HIS A 705 -1.29 -20.77 -9.48
CA HIS A 705 -0.30 -20.37 -10.46
C HIS A 705 -0.98 -19.69 -11.65
N THR A 706 -0.59 -18.44 -11.91
CA THR A 706 -1.05 -17.64 -13.03
C THR A 706 0.12 -17.31 -13.96
N HIS A 707 -0.14 -16.74 -15.14
CA HIS A 707 0.91 -16.23 -16.04
C HIS A 707 1.93 -15.31 -15.33
N THR A 708 1.53 -14.57 -14.29
CA THR A 708 2.44 -13.72 -13.51
C THR A 708 3.47 -14.49 -12.67
N CYS A 709 3.21 -15.77 -12.38
CA CYS A 709 4.11 -16.66 -11.67
C CYS A 709 5.28 -17.09 -12.55
N TYR A 710 5.06 -17.23 -13.85
CA TYR A 710 6.06 -17.70 -14.83
C TYR A 710 6.50 -16.58 -15.77
N LYS A 711 6.55 -15.33 -15.27
CA LYS A 711 6.91 -14.17 -16.10
C LYS A 711 8.36 -14.30 -16.62
N GLY A 712 8.54 -14.24 -17.95
CA GLY A 712 9.80 -14.51 -18.66
C GLY A 712 9.97 -16.00 -18.96
N SER A 713 11.17 -16.43 -19.37
CA SER A 713 11.51 -17.85 -19.60
C SER A 713 11.65 -18.68 -18.30
N ARG A 714 11.00 -18.25 -17.20
CA ARG A 714 11.10 -18.90 -15.88
C ARG A 714 10.27 -20.18 -15.85
N LYS A 715 10.94 -21.30 -15.56
CA LYS A 715 10.29 -22.61 -15.34
C LYS A 715 9.70 -22.79 -13.94
N THR A 716 10.07 -21.93 -12.99
CA THR A 716 9.67 -22.00 -11.58
C THR A 716 8.84 -20.79 -11.17
N CYS A 717 7.97 -20.96 -10.18
CA CYS A 717 7.12 -19.88 -9.68
C CYS A 717 7.98 -18.73 -9.11
N ARG A 718 7.78 -17.52 -9.64
CA ARG A 718 8.44 -16.28 -9.17
C ARG A 718 8.32 -16.03 -7.67
N PHE A 719 7.23 -16.49 -7.06
CA PHE A 719 6.96 -16.31 -5.62
C PHE A 719 7.41 -17.51 -4.78
N ASN A 720 8.11 -18.46 -5.40
CA ASN A 720 8.64 -19.67 -4.77
C ASN A 720 7.57 -20.57 -4.12
N PHE A 721 6.33 -20.54 -4.63
CA PHE A 721 5.31 -21.50 -4.22
C PHE A 721 5.55 -22.87 -4.88
N PRO A 722 5.28 -23.98 -4.18
CA PRO A 722 4.81 -24.06 -2.80
C PRO A 722 5.88 -23.59 -1.79
N LEU A 723 5.43 -22.92 -0.73
CA LEU A 723 6.33 -22.51 0.35
C LEU A 723 6.76 -23.76 1.14
N TRP A 724 8.01 -23.76 1.62
CA TRP A 724 8.57 -24.86 2.39
C TRP A 724 7.81 -25.06 3.72
N PRO A 725 7.25 -26.26 3.97
CA PRO A 725 6.61 -26.57 5.25
C PRO A 725 7.62 -26.47 6.40
N MET A 726 7.29 -25.76 7.48
CA MET A 726 8.16 -25.62 8.65
C MET A 726 7.45 -26.10 9.92
N PRO A 727 8.08 -26.96 10.75
CA PRO A 727 7.49 -27.44 12.00
C PRO A 727 7.53 -26.39 13.11
N CYS A 728 8.42 -25.41 13.01
CA CYS A 728 8.56 -24.30 13.96
C CYS A 728 9.13 -23.04 13.29
N THR A 729 8.98 -21.90 13.95
CA THR A 729 9.64 -20.65 13.55
C THR A 729 11.14 -20.76 13.83
N VAL A 730 11.98 -20.55 12.83
CA VAL A 730 13.45 -20.59 12.96
C VAL A 730 14.11 -19.57 12.05
N VAL A 731 15.28 -19.05 12.44
CA VAL A 731 16.10 -18.24 11.56
C VAL A 731 16.96 -19.16 10.70
N LEU A 732 16.84 -18.97 9.39
CA LEU A 732 17.59 -19.69 8.38
C LEU A 732 18.78 -18.84 7.94
N THR A 733 20.01 -19.34 8.17
CA THR A 733 21.25 -18.70 7.72
C THR A 733 21.69 -19.31 6.40
N PRO A 734 22.04 -18.49 5.39
CA PRO A 734 22.58 -18.98 4.13
C PRO A 734 23.62 -20.09 4.27
N LEU A 735 23.50 -21.15 3.46
CA LEU A 735 24.58 -22.11 3.33
C LEU A 735 25.73 -21.43 2.56
N ALA A 736 26.96 -21.48 3.08
CA ALA A 736 28.12 -21.01 2.33
C ALA A 736 28.25 -21.84 1.03
N SER A 737 28.46 -21.18 -0.11
CA SER A 737 28.75 -21.86 -1.37
C SER A 737 30.27 -22.03 -1.49
N PRO A 738 30.85 -23.19 -1.14
CA PRO A 738 32.26 -23.43 -1.32
C PRO A 738 32.64 -23.36 -2.80
N LYS A 739 33.74 -22.66 -3.12
CA LYS A 739 34.30 -22.71 -4.47
C LYS A 739 34.83 -24.12 -4.72
N LYS A 740 34.52 -24.69 -5.89
CA LYS A 740 35.00 -26.03 -6.30
C LYS A 740 36.52 -26.18 -6.24
N GLU A 741 37.24 -25.07 -6.41
CA GLU A 741 38.71 -25.00 -6.36
C GLU A 741 39.28 -25.07 -4.93
N GLU A 742 38.52 -24.58 -3.93
CA GLU A 742 38.96 -24.48 -2.53
C GLU A 742 38.46 -25.67 -1.69
N ASP A 743 37.24 -26.17 -1.95
CA ASP A 743 36.67 -27.36 -1.28
C ASP A 743 35.79 -28.19 -2.26
N PRO A 744 36.38 -29.21 -2.91
CA PRO A 744 35.69 -30.05 -3.87
C PRO A 744 34.59 -30.93 -3.24
N GLU A 745 34.78 -31.40 -2.01
CA GLU A 745 33.83 -32.28 -1.31
C GLU A 745 32.64 -31.48 -0.81
N GLY A 746 32.86 -30.30 -0.24
CA GLY A 746 31.79 -29.37 0.14
C GLY A 746 30.99 -28.89 -1.06
N ALA A 747 31.64 -28.63 -2.21
CA ALA A 747 30.94 -28.28 -3.44
C ALA A 747 30.06 -29.42 -3.98
N LYS A 748 30.52 -30.67 -3.89
CA LYS A 748 29.73 -31.85 -4.26
C LYS A 748 28.55 -32.06 -3.29
N HIS A 749 28.77 -31.87 -1.99
CA HIS A 749 27.71 -31.94 -0.98
C HIS A 749 26.65 -30.85 -1.21
N PHE A 750 27.06 -29.62 -1.55
CA PHE A 750 26.17 -28.52 -1.91
C PHE A 750 25.31 -28.82 -3.14
N GLU A 751 25.91 -29.37 -4.21
CA GLU A 751 25.17 -29.76 -5.42
C GLU A 751 24.15 -30.88 -5.14
N ASN A 752 24.49 -31.85 -4.28
CA ASN A 752 23.55 -32.90 -3.87
C ASN A 752 22.36 -32.33 -3.10
N LEU A 753 22.60 -31.41 -2.14
CA LEU A 753 21.53 -30.74 -1.40
C LEU A 753 20.62 -29.94 -2.33
N LYS A 754 21.20 -29.26 -3.34
CA LYS A 754 20.45 -28.52 -4.35
C LYS A 754 19.59 -29.43 -5.23
N ALA A 755 20.11 -30.59 -5.65
CA ALA A 755 19.34 -31.56 -6.42
C ALA A 755 18.18 -32.16 -5.59
N THR A 756 18.42 -32.51 -4.32
CA THR A 756 17.38 -32.98 -3.39
C THR A 756 16.32 -31.89 -3.16
N ARG A 757 16.73 -30.63 -3.03
CA ARG A 757 15.82 -29.49 -2.92
C ARG A 757 14.92 -29.39 -4.15
N ASP A 758 15.48 -29.38 -5.34
CA ASP A 758 14.71 -29.18 -6.57
C ASP A 758 13.71 -30.33 -6.78
N ALA A 759 14.10 -31.57 -6.48
CA ALA A 759 13.20 -32.72 -6.51
C ALA A 759 12.08 -32.63 -5.47
N LEU A 760 12.39 -32.19 -4.24
CA LEU A 760 11.40 -32.03 -3.18
C LEU A 760 10.41 -30.89 -3.47
N HIS A 761 10.89 -29.77 -4.04
CA HIS A 761 10.04 -28.63 -4.41
C HIS A 761 9.02 -29.01 -5.49
N ASP A 762 9.43 -29.82 -6.47
CA ASP A 762 8.55 -30.35 -7.52
C ASP A 762 7.45 -31.25 -6.93
N VAL A 763 7.81 -32.16 -6.02
CA VAL A 763 6.84 -33.09 -5.40
C VAL A 763 5.83 -32.36 -4.52
N LEU A 764 6.27 -31.32 -3.81
CA LEU A 764 5.39 -30.49 -2.97
C LEU A 764 4.35 -29.70 -3.77
N GLN A 765 4.51 -29.55 -5.10
CA GLN A 765 3.48 -28.92 -5.94
C GLN A 765 2.22 -29.78 -6.08
N HIS A 766 2.35 -31.09 -5.89
CA HIS A 766 1.31 -32.08 -6.19
C HIS A 766 0.90 -32.94 -5.01
N THR A 767 1.69 -32.93 -3.92
CA THR A 767 1.51 -33.85 -2.80
C THR A 767 1.40 -33.10 -1.48
N ILE A 768 0.36 -33.39 -0.71
CA ILE A 768 0.19 -32.93 0.67
C ILE A 768 0.48 -34.11 1.59
N TYR A 769 1.47 -33.95 2.48
CA TYR A 769 1.86 -34.98 3.44
C TYR A 769 1.07 -34.86 4.75
N ALA A 770 0.78 -36.01 5.39
CA ALA A 770 0.06 -36.05 6.66
C ALA A 770 0.92 -35.62 7.86
N SER A 771 2.25 -35.81 7.79
CA SER A 771 3.20 -35.36 8.81
C SER A 771 4.57 -35.05 8.22
N PHE A 772 5.39 -34.30 8.97
CA PHE A 772 6.77 -33.97 8.59
C PHE A 772 7.66 -35.23 8.55
N GLU A 773 7.50 -36.11 9.52
CA GLU A 773 8.28 -37.35 9.64
C GLU A 773 8.05 -38.26 8.43
N TYR A 774 6.80 -38.37 7.97
CA TYR A 774 6.48 -39.15 6.79
C TYR A 774 7.06 -38.52 5.51
N MET A 775 6.99 -37.19 5.37
CA MET A 775 7.64 -36.48 4.27
C MET A 775 9.16 -36.70 4.28
N TRP A 776 9.79 -36.62 5.46
CA TRP A 776 11.24 -36.76 5.58
C TRP A 776 11.72 -38.16 5.22
N GLU A 777 11.02 -39.20 5.66
CA GLU A 777 11.33 -40.59 5.34
C GLU A 777 11.27 -40.87 3.84
N GLN A 778 10.22 -40.39 3.15
CA GLN A 778 10.03 -40.60 1.71
C GLN A 778 11.12 -39.95 0.84
N HIS A 779 11.74 -38.87 1.33
CA HIS A 779 12.73 -38.08 0.58
C HIS A 779 14.16 -38.19 1.12
N GLY A 780 14.43 -39.15 2.00
CA GLY A 780 15.78 -39.39 2.53
C GLY A 780 16.31 -38.26 3.43
N ILE A 781 15.42 -37.48 4.04
CA ILE A 781 15.77 -36.42 4.98
C ILE A 781 15.93 -37.06 6.37
N ARG A 782 17.04 -36.77 7.04
CA ARG A 782 17.47 -37.49 8.25
C ARG A 782 16.82 -36.92 9.51
N ASP A 783 16.80 -35.60 9.58
CA ASP A 783 16.30 -34.82 10.71
C ASP A 783 16.01 -33.39 10.24
N PHE A 784 15.50 -32.58 11.17
CA PHE A 784 15.20 -31.17 10.90
C PHE A 784 16.43 -30.34 10.51
N GLY A 785 17.62 -30.67 11.05
CA GLY A 785 18.87 -29.99 10.68
C GLY A 785 19.26 -30.26 9.22
N HIS A 786 19.13 -31.51 8.78
CA HIS A 786 19.32 -31.89 7.38
C HIS A 786 18.28 -31.21 6.47
N TYR A 787 17.03 -31.10 6.92
CA TYR A 787 15.98 -30.38 6.19
C TYR A 787 16.30 -28.89 6.03
N GLN A 788 16.78 -28.23 7.08
CA GLN A 788 17.19 -26.83 7.04
C GLN A 788 18.28 -26.58 5.99
N MET A 789 19.24 -27.49 5.84
CA MET A 789 20.30 -27.38 4.82
C MET A 789 19.76 -27.47 3.38
N ILE A 790 18.63 -28.14 3.16
CA ILE A 790 18.00 -28.35 1.84
C ILE A 790 17.18 -27.12 1.41
N ILE A 791 16.42 -26.53 2.34
CA ILE A 791 15.45 -25.45 2.02
C ILE A 791 16.07 -24.04 1.92
N LEU A 792 17.36 -23.90 2.24
CA LEU A 792 18.06 -22.61 2.25
C LEU A 792 18.24 -22.07 0.84
N ASP A 793 17.35 -21.17 0.43
CA ASP A 793 17.61 -20.22 -0.65
C ASP A 793 18.23 -18.96 -0.05
N VAL A 794 19.53 -18.80 -0.28
CA VAL A 794 20.35 -17.69 0.24
C VAL A 794 19.83 -16.33 -0.23
N TYR A 795 19.07 -16.27 -1.33
CA TYR A 795 18.76 -15.02 -2.00
C TYR A 795 17.27 -14.70 -2.11
N ALA A 796 16.33 -15.63 -1.88
CA ALA A 796 14.89 -15.36 -2.13
C ALA A 796 14.29 -14.14 -1.41
N CYS A 797 14.56 -13.99 -0.11
CA CYS A 797 14.06 -12.85 0.67
C CYS A 797 14.77 -11.55 0.26
N ALA A 798 16.09 -11.63 0.07
CA ALA A 798 16.92 -10.51 -0.34
C ALA A 798 16.55 -10.02 -1.75
N ALA A 799 16.30 -10.94 -2.68
CA ALA A 799 15.78 -10.74 -4.02
C ALA A 799 14.47 -9.97 -4.03
N TYR A 800 13.52 -10.36 -3.18
CA TYR A 800 12.22 -9.70 -3.10
C TYR A 800 12.38 -8.25 -2.62
N VAL A 801 13.19 -8.03 -1.58
CA VAL A 801 13.48 -6.70 -1.04
C VAL A 801 14.24 -5.85 -2.06
N VAL A 802 15.22 -6.42 -2.76
CA VAL A 802 16.01 -5.78 -3.82
C VAL A 802 15.16 -5.44 -5.04
N GLU A 803 14.38 -6.38 -5.58
CA GLU A 803 13.43 -6.13 -6.68
C GLU A 803 12.44 -5.02 -6.30
N TYR A 804 11.98 -5.02 -5.05
CA TYR A 804 11.05 -4.03 -4.54
C TYR A 804 11.67 -2.62 -4.46
N VAL A 805 12.90 -2.52 -3.93
CA VAL A 805 13.69 -1.29 -3.85
C VAL A 805 14.09 -0.78 -5.25
N ASN A 806 14.39 -1.68 -6.19
CA ASN A 806 14.86 -1.34 -7.53
C ASN A 806 13.75 -1.20 -8.58
N LYS A 807 12.48 -1.40 -8.20
CA LYS A 807 11.33 -1.23 -9.12
C LYS A 807 11.28 0.15 -9.77
N SER A 808 11.81 1.20 -9.12
CA SER A 808 11.93 2.55 -9.70
C SER A 808 13.00 2.66 -10.79
N ASN A 809 14.05 1.83 -10.75
CA ASN A 809 15.18 1.91 -11.68
C ASN A 809 14.84 1.35 -13.06
N ARG A 810 13.89 0.39 -13.14
CA ARG A 810 13.42 -0.21 -14.41
C ARG A 810 12.91 0.80 -15.44
N GLY A 811 12.45 1.97 -14.99
CA GLY A 811 11.96 3.03 -15.89
C GLY A 811 13.01 4.07 -16.29
N VAL A 812 14.16 4.14 -15.61
CA VAL A 812 15.21 5.14 -15.88
C VAL A 812 15.93 4.84 -17.19
N SER A 813 16.21 3.56 -17.46
CA SER A 813 16.82 3.11 -18.72
C SER A 813 15.94 3.40 -19.94
N SER A 814 14.63 3.14 -19.81
CA SER A 814 13.63 3.48 -20.83
C SER A 814 13.56 5.00 -21.08
N LEU A 815 13.59 5.80 -20.01
CA LEU A 815 13.64 7.26 -20.09
C LEU A 815 14.92 7.75 -20.80
N ASN A 816 16.07 7.19 -20.45
CA ASN A 816 17.36 7.52 -21.08
C ASN A 816 17.34 7.18 -22.58
N ARG A 817 16.81 6.02 -22.96
CA ARG A 817 16.65 5.61 -24.35
C ARG A 817 15.69 6.52 -25.12
N ALA A 818 14.57 6.88 -24.50
CA ALA A 818 13.60 7.81 -25.09
C ALA A 818 14.20 9.21 -25.30
N LEU A 819 15.05 9.66 -24.38
CA LEU A 819 15.77 10.93 -24.48
C LEU A 819 16.78 10.87 -25.62
N ARG A 820 17.63 9.82 -25.69
CA ARG A 820 18.56 9.60 -26.81
C ARG A 820 17.86 9.62 -28.16
N ALA A 821 16.78 8.86 -28.32
CA ALA A 821 16.01 8.82 -29.57
C ALA A 821 15.44 10.18 -30.00
N ILE A 822 15.06 11.07 -29.07
CA ILE A 822 14.60 12.42 -29.42
C ILE A 822 15.75 13.26 -30.01
N PHE A 823 16.95 13.15 -29.43
CA PHE A 823 18.11 13.88 -29.92
C PHE A 823 18.64 13.30 -31.24
N ASP A 824 18.54 11.98 -31.44
CA ASP A 824 18.93 11.31 -32.68
C ASP A 824 17.97 11.61 -33.85
N GLU A 825 16.68 11.76 -33.58
CA GLU A 825 15.67 12.08 -34.61
C GLU A 825 15.78 13.52 -35.17
N ASP A 826 16.44 14.45 -34.46
CA ASP A 826 16.48 15.88 -34.82
C ASP A 826 17.90 16.43 -35.02
N VAL A 827 18.86 15.59 -35.41
CA VAL A 827 20.26 15.99 -35.66
C VAL A 827 20.38 17.15 -36.67
N GLU A 828 19.43 17.26 -37.61
CA GLU A 828 19.44 18.29 -38.67
C GLU A 828 18.84 19.65 -38.24
N ASN A 829 18.04 19.71 -37.16
CA ASN A 829 17.16 20.86 -36.87
C ASN A 829 17.60 21.81 -35.74
N LYS A 830 18.85 21.75 -35.25
CA LYS A 830 19.33 22.55 -34.10
C LYS A 830 18.33 22.50 -32.92
N LEU A 831 17.96 21.31 -32.50
CA LEU A 831 16.97 21.10 -31.45
C LEU A 831 17.43 21.78 -30.15
N THR A 832 16.66 22.74 -29.65
CA THR A 832 16.92 23.33 -28.32
C THR A 832 16.53 22.32 -27.24
N CYS A 833 17.20 22.35 -26.09
CA CYS A 833 16.85 21.51 -24.93
C CYS A 833 15.40 21.71 -24.49
N GLU A 834 14.85 22.92 -24.67
CA GLU A 834 13.44 23.19 -24.41
C GLU A 834 12.51 22.34 -25.28
N LEU A 835 12.79 22.26 -26.59
CA LEU A 835 11.99 21.47 -27.51
C LEU A 835 12.16 19.96 -27.27
N ALA A 836 13.38 19.51 -26.94
CA ALA A 836 13.65 18.12 -26.57
C ALA A 836 12.85 17.67 -25.34
N LEU A 837 12.87 18.48 -24.27
CA LEU A 837 12.11 18.21 -23.05
C LEU A 837 10.59 18.30 -23.27
N ARG A 838 10.12 19.14 -24.19
CA ARG A 838 8.70 19.16 -24.61
C ARG A 838 8.31 17.86 -25.33
N LYS A 839 9.13 17.39 -26.27
CA LYS A 839 8.92 16.10 -26.95
C LYS A 839 8.94 14.94 -25.95
N LEU A 840 9.85 14.97 -24.97
CA LEU A 840 9.92 13.99 -23.89
C LEU A 840 8.66 14.01 -23.02
N GLY A 841 8.19 15.19 -22.62
CA GLY A 841 6.95 15.36 -21.87
C GLY A 841 5.74 14.78 -22.63
N VAL A 842 5.66 14.96 -23.95
CA VAL A 842 4.60 14.36 -24.78
C VAL A 842 4.73 12.84 -24.85
N ARG A 843 5.93 12.29 -25.06
CA ARG A 843 6.14 10.82 -25.05
C ARG A 843 5.73 10.20 -23.72
N ILE A 844 6.04 10.85 -22.61
CA ILE A 844 5.62 10.40 -21.27
C ILE A 844 4.10 10.44 -21.15
N LEU A 845 3.45 11.54 -21.55
CA LEU A 845 1.99 11.64 -21.53
C LEU A 845 1.31 10.56 -22.40
N ASN A 846 1.94 10.17 -23.50
CA ASN A 846 1.46 9.09 -24.36
C ASN A 846 1.66 7.69 -23.77
N GLY A 847 2.60 7.54 -22.84
CA GLY A 847 2.85 6.29 -22.11
C GLY A 847 2.06 6.15 -20.81
N ILE A 848 1.25 7.15 -20.43
CA ILE A 848 0.44 7.06 -19.21
C ILE A 848 -0.62 5.99 -19.38
N GLU A 849 -0.63 5.05 -18.44
CA GLU A 849 -1.70 4.12 -18.18
C GLU A 849 -2.17 4.33 -16.74
N MET A 850 -3.48 4.44 -16.53
CA MET A 850 -4.03 4.78 -15.22
C MET A 850 -5.41 4.15 -15.03
N SER A 851 -5.67 3.50 -13.90
CA SER A 851 -7.01 2.97 -13.58
C SER A 851 -7.97 4.08 -13.14
N ALA A 852 -9.27 3.83 -13.19
CA ALA A 852 -10.28 4.78 -12.73
C ALA A 852 -10.10 5.13 -11.23
N GLN A 853 -9.71 4.16 -10.41
CA GLN A 853 -9.41 4.40 -8.99
C GLN A 853 -8.10 5.16 -8.79
N GLU A 854 -7.07 4.90 -9.61
CA GLU A 854 -5.84 5.69 -9.58
C GLU A 854 -6.11 7.15 -9.96
N ALA A 855 -6.93 7.37 -10.99
CA ALA A 855 -7.39 8.71 -11.37
C ALA A 855 -8.13 9.37 -10.19
N ALA A 856 -9.06 8.67 -9.55
CA ALA A 856 -9.74 9.17 -8.36
C ALA A 856 -8.75 9.50 -7.22
N TRP A 857 -7.73 8.66 -6.99
CA TRP A 857 -6.69 8.88 -5.98
C TRP A 857 -5.89 10.16 -6.24
N VAL A 858 -5.49 10.39 -7.49
CA VAL A 858 -4.76 11.59 -7.94
C VAL A 858 -5.63 12.85 -7.81
N LEU A 859 -6.91 12.76 -8.18
CA LEU A 859 -7.87 13.86 -8.11
C LEU A 859 -8.25 14.21 -6.66
N LEU A 860 -8.37 13.22 -5.78
CA LEU A 860 -8.57 13.41 -4.34
C LEU A 860 -7.31 13.93 -3.63
N GLN A 861 -6.19 14.03 -4.35
CA GLN A 861 -4.89 14.47 -3.84
C GLN A 861 -4.35 13.55 -2.73
N PHE A 862 -4.68 12.27 -2.78
CA PHE A 862 -4.10 11.29 -1.87
C PHE A 862 -2.63 11.03 -2.24
N HIS A 863 -1.81 10.81 -1.21
CA HIS A 863 -0.39 10.58 -1.41
C HIS A 863 -0.14 9.16 -1.93
N MET A 864 0.64 9.03 -3.01
CA MET A 864 1.11 7.72 -3.52
C MET A 864 2.18 7.11 -2.61
N SER A 865 2.86 7.93 -1.82
CA SER A 865 3.83 7.51 -0.82
C SER A 865 3.79 8.44 0.38
N GLU A 866 3.97 7.88 1.57
CA GLU A 866 3.89 8.58 2.84
C GLU A 866 4.95 8.04 3.80
N THR A 867 5.58 8.92 4.57
CA THR A 867 6.53 8.58 5.63
C THR A 867 5.97 9.05 6.98
N SER A 868 6.21 8.28 8.04
CA SER A 868 5.83 8.65 9.41
C SER A 868 6.57 9.87 9.94
N THR A 869 7.76 10.12 9.40
CA THR A 869 8.64 11.24 9.77
C THR A 869 9.00 12.03 8.52
N ASP A 870 9.02 13.35 8.65
CA ASP A 870 9.44 14.25 7.58
C ASP A 870 10.88 13.91 7.16
N VAL A 871 11.10 13.70 5.86
CA VAL A 871 12.45 13.60 5.28
C VAL A 871 12.81 14.93 4.66
N ILE A 872 13.92 15.52 5.10
CA ILE A 872 14.37 16.85 4.67
C ILE A 872 15.60 16.69 3.80
N PHE A 873 15.48 17.08 2.54
CA PHE A 873 16.60 17.14 1.62
C PHE A 873 17.37 18.45 1.78
N VAL A 874 18.66 18.36 2.10
CA VAL A 874 19.60 19.48 2.08
C VAL A 874 20.41 19.38 0.78
N ASN A 875 20.32 20.41 -0.06
CA ASN A 875 21.06 20.43 -1.31
C ASN A 875 22.51 20.88 -1.06
N THR A 876 23.41 19.91 -1.01
CA THR A 876 24.83 20.07 -0.67
C THR A 876 25.72 20.30 -1.90
N VAL A 877 25.17 20.55 -3.09
CA VAL A 877 25.99 20.91 -4.28
C VAL A 877 26.61 22.31 -4.13
N TRP A 878 27.58 22.62 -4.99
CA TRP A 878 28.25 23.91 -5.03
C TRP A 878 27.23 25.07 -5.14
N PRO A 879 27.47 26.23 -4.49
CA PRO A 879 26.54 27.35 -4.50
C PRO A 879 26.06 27.76 -5.91
N GLU A 880 26.97 27.72 -6.89
CA GLU A 880 26.73 28.10 -8.28
C GLU A 880 25.83 27.11 -9.02
N GLU A 881 25.81 25.84 -8.57
CA GLU A 881 25.04 24.75 -9.17
C GLU A 881 23.64 24.58 -8.54
N ARG A 882 23.34 25.30 -7.45
CA ARG A 882 22.07 25.13 -6.74
C ARG A 882 20.92 25.80 -7.48
N ILE A 883 19.90 24.99 -7.76
CA ILE A 883 18.61 25.50 -8.26
C ILE A 883 17.96 26.37 -7.18
N ARG A 884 17.72 27.65 -7.51
CA ARG A 884 16.98 28.60 -6.67
C ARG A 884 15.55 28.75 -7.19
N SER A 885 14.61 28.92 -6.25
CA SER A 885 13.21 29.14 -6.60
C SER A 885 12.93 30.64 -6.70
N LYS A 886 12.40 31.09 -7.84
CA LYS A 886 11.96 32.48 -7.99
C LYS A 886 10.74 32.79 -7.11
N LYS A 887 10.67 34.00 -6.55
CA LYS A 887 9.47 34.54 -5.88
C LYS A 887 8.33 34.65 -6.90
N THR A 888 7.10 34.40 -6.46
CA THR A 888 5.93 34.62 -7.32
C THR A 888 5.69 36.12 -7.50
N LYS A 889 4.96 36.52 -8.56
CA LYS A 889 4.59 37.92 -8.76
C LYS A 889 3.88 38.49 -7.53
N ASP A 890 2.88 37.78 -7.01
CA ASP A 890 2.16 38.14 -5.78
C ASP A 890 3.07 38.29 -4.54
N GLU A 891 4.18 37.54 -4.46
CA GLU A 891 5.15 37.69 -3.36
C GLU A 891 5.98 38.95 -3.54
N MET A 892 6.50 39.19 -4.75
CA MET A 892 7.27 40.39 -5.06
C MET A 892 6.43 41.66 -4.89
N ASP A 893 5.15 41.63 -5.31
CA ASP A 893 4.20 42.73 -5.16
C ASP A 893 3.90 43.00 -3.67
N ARG A 894 3.76 41.95 -2.85
CA ARG A 894 3.52 42.07 -1.40
C ARG A 894 4.75 42.58 -0.65
N GLU A 895 5.93 42.25 -1.13
CA GLU A 895 7.22 42.74 -0.62
C GLU A 895 7.56 44.13 -1.17
N HIS A 896 6.71 44.71 -2.03
CA HIS A 896 6.92 46.01 -2.67
C HIS A 896 8.27 46.11 -3.40
N LEU A 897 8.69 45.02 -4.05
CA LEU A 897 9.96 45.00 -4.79
C LEU A 897 9.87 45.88 -6.03
N GLU A 898 10.88 46.75 -6.22
CA GLU A 898 11.01 47.55 -7.43
C GLU A 898 11.25 46.67 -8.67
N ALA A 899 10.86 47.16 -9.85
CA ALA A 899 11.00 46.42 -11.11
C ALA A 899 12.46 46.05 -11.47
N THR A 900 13.42 46.79 -10.93
CA THR A 900 14.87 46.59 -11.08
C THR A 900 15.49 45.75 -9.96
N SER A 901 14.71 45.32 -8.97
CA SER A 901 15.22 44.57 -7.82
C SER A 901 15.81 43.22 -8.24
N THR A 902 16.97 42.88 -7.69
CA THR A 902 17.65 41.59 -7.87
C THR A 902 17.20 40.56 -6.82
N ASP A 903 16.40 40.95 -5.82
CA ASP A 903 15.85 40.08 -4.77
C ASP A 903 14.61 39.30 -5.24
N ILE A 904 14.77 38.65 -6.40
CA ILE A 904 13.71 37.87 -7.05
C ILE A 904 13.71 36.39 -6.61
N TRP A 905 14.61 36.00 -5.70
CA TRP A 905 14.83 34.61 -5.31
C TRP A 905 14.32 34.34 -3.89
N ARG A 906 13.66 33.21 -3.68
CA ARG A 906 13.29 32.76 -2.33
C ARG A 906 14.54 32.29 -1.58
N LYS A 907 14.59 32.61 -0.28
CA LYS A 907 15.64 32.15 0.63
C LYS A 907 15.73 30.63 0.67
N SER A 908 16.94 30.11 0.45
CA SER A 908 17.26 28.69 0.52
C SER A 908 17.24 28.18 1.97
N ALA A 909 17.33 26.86 2.15
CA ALA A 909 17.49 26.27 3.48
C ALA A 909 18.76 26.76 4.19
N ILE A 910 19.84 26.98 3.42
CA ILE A 910 21.14 27.42 3.89
C ILE A 910 21.07 28.91 4.26
N ASP A 911 20.43 29.74 3.42
CA ASP A 911 20.24 31.18 3.70
C ASP A 911 19.53 31.37 5.06
N LYS A 912 18.53 30.53 5.36
CA LYS A 912 17.81 30.56 6.64
C LYS A 912 18.66 30.10 7.83
N TYR A 913 19.65 29.23 7.59
CA TYR A 913 20.60 28.81 8.60
C TYR A 913 21.67 29.89 8.85
N GLU A 914 22.11 30.61 7.82
CA GLU A 914 23.00 31.78 7.99
C GLU A 914 22.30 32.93 8.73
N GLU A 915 20.98 33.05 8.60
CA GLU A 915 20.16 34.05 9.28
C GLU A 915 19.67 33.61 10.67
N ARG A 916 20.13 32.46 11.18
CA ARG A 916 19.64 31.92 12.45
C ARG A 916 19.91 32.87 13.63
N PRO A 917 19.05 32.86 14.66
CA PRO A 917 19.26 33.63 15.89
C PRO A 917 20.57 33.25 16.61
N PRO A 918 21.23 34.17 17.35
CA PRO A 918 22.50 33.90 18.03
C PRO A 918 22.44 32.74 19.03
N GLU A 919 21.26 32.45 19.59
CA GLU A 919 21.06 31.32 20.52
C GLU A 919 21.25 29.95 19.86
N LEU A 920 21.27 29.90 18.52
CA LEU A 920 21.43 28.69 17.71
C LEU A 920 22.77 28.66 16.97
N GLU A 921 23.75 29.49 17.34
CA GLU A 921 25.03 29.60 16.62
C GLU A 921 25.82 28.29 16.63
N ASP A 922 25.78 27.55 17.75
CA ASP A 922 26.51 26.30 17.95
C ASP A 922 25.90 25.09 17.22
N LEU A 923 24.69 25.21 16.68
CA LEU A 923 24.04 24.12 15.96
C LEU A 923 24.68 23.92 14.60
N THR A 924 24.90 22.66 14.24
CA THR A 924 25.28 22.29 12.86
C THR A 924 24.10 22.49 11.89
N LEU A 925 24.38 22.58 10.59
CA LEU A 925 23.34 22.65 9.57
C LEU A 925 22.41 21.43 9.63
N ALA A 926 22.96 20.24 9.85
CA ALA A 926 22.19 19.01 9.99
C ALA A 926 21.24 19.05 11.20
N GLU A 927 21.68 19.52 12.35
CA GLU A 927 20.85 19.68 13.55
C GLU A 927 19.77 20.74 13.35
N PHE A 928 20.14 21.92 12.83
CA PHE A 928 19.18 22.98 12.55
C PHE A 928 18.06 22.50 11.62
N MET A 929 18.41 21.83 10.53
CA MET A 929 17.44 21.36 9.54
C MET A 929 16.55 20.24 10.09
N THR A 930 17.09 19.34 10.93
CA THR A 930 16.34 18.19 11.45
C THR A 930 15.53 18.50 12.70
N GLU A 931 15.96 19.45 13.53
CA GLU A 931 15.29 19.82 14.78
C GLU A 931 14.36 21.02 14.66
N TYR A 932 14.59 21.92 13.69
CA TYR A 932 13.77 23.12 13.54
C TYR A 932 12.95 23.10 12.23
N SER A 933 11.83 23.80 12.27
CA SER A 933 10.99 24.07 11.10
C SER A 933 11.02 25.57 10.82
N SER A 934 11.37 25.93 9.59
CA SER A 934 11.37 27.30 9.09
C SER A 934 10.20 27.58 8.13
N LYS A 935 9.11 26.80 8.25
CA LYS A 935 7.83 27.04 7.53
C LYS A 935 7.06 28.17 8.22
N GLY A 936 7.54 29.40 8.06
CA GLY A 936 7.03 30.59 8.76
C GLY A 936 8.00 31.03 9.86
N LYS A 937 7.52 31.13 11.11
CA LYS A 937 8.39 31.37 12.26
C LYS A 937 9.23 30.13 12.57
N LEU A 938 10.47 30.34 13.01
CA LEU A 938 11.37 29.27 13.42
C LEU A 938 10.81 28.59 14.68
N THR A 939 10.52 27.30 14.60
CA THR A 939 9.98 26.52 15.72
C THR A 939 10.67 25.17 15.85
N LYS A 940 11.00 24.75 17.08
CA LYS A 940 11.52 23.40 17.35
C LYS A 940 10.46 22.34 17.07
N ARG A 941 10.86 21.25 16.41
CA ARG A 941 9.99 20.12 16.05
C ARG A 941 9.75 19.24 17.26
N THR A 942 8.57 18.62 17.31
CA THR A 942 8.23 17.61 18.33
C THR A 942 8.96 16.29 18.10
N LYS A 943 9.26 15.98 16.83
CA LYS A 943 9.99 14.80 16.38
C LYS A 943 11.05 15.24 15.38
N ARG A 944 12.29 14.80 15.59
CA ARG A 944 13.43 15.07 14.69
C ARG A 944 13.11 14.51 13.30
N ALA A 945 13.38 15.30 12.26
CA ALA A 945 13.22 14.89 10.87
C ALA A 945 14.42 14.04 10.41
N ILE A 946 14.22 13.24 9.37
CA ILE A 946 15.27 12.43 8.75
C ILE A 946 16.06 13.29 7.76
N LEU A 947 17.38 13.33 7.92
CA LEU A 947 18.27 14.08 7.02
C LEU A 947 18.52 13.31 5.71
N ARG A 948 18.26 13.92 4.57
CA ARG A 948 18.69 13.43 3.26
C ARG A 948 19.67 14.42 2.64
N CYS A 949 20.82 13.93 2.19
CA CYS A 949 21.84 14.69 1.48
C CYS A 949 22.13 14.00 0.14
N ARG A 950 23.15 14.47 -0.59
CA ARG A 950 23.59 13.81 -1.84
C ARG A 950 24.35 12.53 -1.53
N ASP A 951 25.07 12.51 -0.40
CA ASP A 951 25.82 11.35 0.11
C ASP A 951 26.90 10.93 -0.90
N TYR A 952 27.84 11.86 -1.14
CA TYR A 952 28.93 11.64 -2.09
C TYR A 952 29.78 10.43 -1.69
N ASP A 953 30.29 9.70 -2.69
CA ASP A 953 31.18 8.57 -2.48
C ASP A 953 32.51 9.04 -1.85
N ILE A 954 33.12 8.21 -1.00
CA ILE A 954 34.42 8.51 -0.38
C ILE A 954 35.53 8.71 -1.43
N ASN A 955 35.38 8.11 -2.61
CA ASN A 955 36.27 8.27 -3.75
C ASN A 955 36.17 9.67 -4.39
N ASP A 956 35.03 10.36 -4.26
CA ASP A 956 34.90 11.79 -4.60
C ASP A 956 35.35 12.64 -3.42
N VAL A 957 36.66 12.60 -3.13
CA VAL A 957 37.27 13.17 -1.91
C VAL A 957 36.87 14.62 -1.69
N VAL A 958 36.86 15.44 -2.75
CA VAL A 958 36.57 16.87 -2.66
C VAL A 958 35.13 17.11 -2.21
N ASN A 959 34.15 16.52 -2.91
CA ASN A 959 32.75 16.73 -2.55
C ASN A 959 32.38 16.01 -1.26
N TYR A 960 32.99 14.85 -0.98
CA TYR A 960 32.83 14.13 0.28
C TYR A 960 33.24 15.00 1.46
N LYS A 961 34.48 15.50 1.49
CA LYS A 961 34.98 16.34 2.59
C LYS A 961 34.12 17.60 2.75
N ARG A 962 33.80 18.27 1.64
CA ARG A 962 32.96 19.49 1.64
C ARG A 962 31.56 19.25 2.20
N GLU A 963 30.88 18.19 1.76
CA GLU A 963 29.54 17.85 2.25
C GLU A 963 29.55 17.57 3.76
N HIS A 964 30.58 16.89 4.27
CA HIS A 964 30.71 16.58 5.69
C HIS A 964 30.96 17.83 6.53
N VAL A 965 31.86 18.72 6.10
CA VAL A 965 32.11 20.00 6.79
C VAL A 965 30.83 20.84 6.81
N MET A 966 30.15 20.95 5.66
CA MET A 966 28.91 21.72 5.54
C MET A 966 27.79 21.17 6.44
N LEU A 967 27.64 19.86 6.58
CA LEU A 967 26.53 19.30 7.36
C LEU A 967 26.81 19.26 8.86
N TYR A 968 28.05 18.98 9.26
CA TYR A 968 28.38 18.58 10.63
C TYR A 968 29.34 19.53 11.36
N VAL A 969 29.77 20.62 10.71
CA VAL A 969 30.51 21.72 11.37
C VAL A 969 29.62 22.96 11.44
N PRO A 970 29.50 23.62 12.61
CA PRO A 970 28.81 24.91 12.71
C PRO A 970 29.54 25.99 11.89
N PHE A 971 28.79 26.81 11.15
CA PHE A 971 29.33 27.91 10.36
C PHE A 971 28.30 29.04 10.24
N ARG A 972 28.76 30.29 10.11
CA ARG A 972 27.86 31.44 9.91
C ARG A 972 27.66 31.75 8.44
N ARG A 973 28.73 31.65 7.64
CA ARG A 973 28.70 31.86 6.19
C ARG A 973 29.32 30.69 5.46
N GLU A 974 28.68 30.25 4.39
CA GLU A 974 29.18 29.13 3.60
C GLU A 974 30.58 29.39 3.01
N ASN A 975 30.86 30.65 2.63
CA ASN A 975 32.15 31.05 2.06
C ASN A 975 33.32 30.88 3.04
N GLU A 976 33.09 30.85 4.36
CA GLU A 976 34.15 30.74 5.37
C GLU A 976 35.00 29.47 5.17
N PHE A 977 34.37 28.36 4.76
CA PHE A 977 35.04 27.09 4.50
C PHE A 977 35.25 26.80 3.01
N LEU A 978 34.51 27.45 2.11
CA LEU A 978 34.71 27.28 0.66
C LEU A 978 35.95 28.05 0.15
N ASP A 979 36.27 29.20 0.74
CA ASP A 979 37.42 30.02 0.34
C ASP A 979 38.72 29.22 0.41
N ARG A 980 39.45 29.14 -0.72
CA ARG A 980 40.72 28.42 -0.86
C ARG A 980 40.66 26.95 -0.41
N ASN A 981 39.50 26.30 -0.54
CA ASN A 981 39.29 24.91 -0.15
C ASN A 981 39.61 24.60 1.33
N LYS A 982 39.41 25.57 2.24
CA LYS A 982 39.63 25.40 3.69
C LYS A 982 38.88 24.20 4.28
N PHE A 983 37.77 23.78 3.67
CA PHE A 983 37.04 22.58 4.06
C PHE A 983 37.92 21.32 4.09
N GLU A 984 38.98 21.23 3.28
CA GLU A 984 39.89 20.08 3.32
C GLU A 984 40.63 20.01 4.66
N THR A 985 41.22 21.14 5.08
CA THR A 985 41.92 21.27 6.37
C THR A 985 40.97 21.09 7.55
N ILE A 986 39.80 21.74 7.51
CA ILE A 986 38.79 21.65 8.57
C ILE A 986 38.32 20.19 8.73
N PHE A 987 38.12 19.47 7.62
CA PHE A 987 37.74 18.06 7.66
C PHE A 987 38.82 17.21 8.32
N ASP A 988 40.08 17.37 7.91
CA ASP A 988 41.19 16.56 8.42
C ASP A 988 41.46 16.84 9.91
N GLU A 989 41.36 18.09 10.36
CA GLU A 989 41.52 18.49 11.77
C GLU A 989 40.36 18.02 12.67
N ASN A 990 39.15 17.91 12.13
CA ASN A 990 37.94 17.58 12.89
C ASN A 990 37.41 16.17 12.60
N LYS A 991 38.19 15.31 11.94
CA LYS A 991 37.73 14.02 11.41
C LYS A 991 37.03 13.15 12.46
N GLU A 992 37.62 12.98 13.64
CA GLU A 992 37.02 12.15 14.70
C GLU A 992 35.69 12.72 15.20
N ARG A 993 35.65 14.03 15.49
CA ARG A 993 34.44 14.74 15.92
C ARG A 993 33.35 14.73 14.86
N LEU A 994 33.72 14.85 13.58
CA LEU A 994 32.80 14.76 12.45
C LEU A 994 32.15 13.39 12.36
N MET A 995 32.93 12.33 12.54
CA MET A 995 32.42 10.96 12.52
C MET A 995 31.49 10.70 13.73
N GLU A 996 31.85 11.19 14.92
CA GLU A 996 31.00 11.11 16.11
C GLU A 996 29.66 11.87 15.93
N VAL A 997 29.69 13.09 15.39
CA VAL A 997 28.46 13.86 15.10
C VAL A 997 27.63 13.17 14.02
N LYS A 998 28.26 12.62 12.99
CA LYS A 998 27.60 11.84 11.92
C LYS A 998 26.93 10.57 12.47
N GLU A 999 27.55 9.88 13.42
CA GLU A 999 26.95 8.72 14.09
C GLU A 999 25.66 9.07 14.82
N LYS A 1000 25.50 10.30 15.36
CA LYS A 1000 24.21 10.74 15.95
C LYS A 1000 23.05 10.78 14.96
N PHE A 1001 23.33 10.72 13.66
CA PHE A 1001 22.31 10.65 12.61
C PHE A 1001 22.20 9.25 12.00
N ASN A 1002 23.18 8.36 12.16
CA ASN A 1002 23.24 7.08 11.47
C ASN A 1002 23.08 5.91 12.44
N SER A 1003 22.36 4.87 12.02
CA SER A 1003 22.19 3.65 12.82
C SER A 1003 23.30 2.62 12.59
N GLY A 1004 24.42 3.00 11.95
CA GLY A 1004 25.52 2.10 11.60
C GLY A 1004 25.37 1.31 10.29
N VAL A 1005 24.40 1.64 9.43
CA VAL A 1005 24.26 1.07 8.06
C VAL A 1005 24.50 2.18 7.04
N THR A 1006 25.52 2.05 6.19
CA THR A 1006 25.83 3.04 5.16
C THR A 1006 25.05 2.79 3.86
N SER A 1007 24.80 3.85 3.09
CA SER A 1007 24.17 3.74 1.76
C SER A 1007 24.99 2.88 0.79
N ALA A 1008 26.33 2.94 0.92
CA ALA A 1008 27.27 2.14 0.14
C ALA A 1008 27.17 0.65 0.48
N GLU A 1009 27.20 0.26 1.76
CA GLU A 1009 27.02 -1.14 2.19
C GLU A 1009 25.67 -1.70 1.74
N LEU A 1010 24.59 -0.89 1.76
CA LEU A 1010 23.28 -1.29 1.24
C LEU A 1010 23.30 -1.52 -0.28
N LEU A 1011 23.92 -0.62 -1.04
CA LEU A 1011 24.04 -0.74 -2.49
C LEU A 1011 24.95 -1.90 -2.91
N GLU A 1012 26.04 -2.11 -2.18
CA GLU A 1012 26.96 -3.23 -2.37
C GLU A 1012 26.30 -4.55 -1.99
N TYR A 1013 25.57 -4.61 -0.89
CA TYR A 1013 24.75 -5.78 -0.53
C TYR A 1013 23.71 -6.09 -1.61
N VAL A 1014 22.99 -5.07 -2.10
CA VAL A 1014 22.03 -5.18 -3.22
C VAL A 1014 22.72 -5.67 -4.50
N LYS A 1015 23.90 -5.14 -4.82
CA LYS A 1015 24.69 -5.50 -6.00
C LYS A 1015 25.19 -6.95 -5.91
N ASN A 1016 25.77 -7.34 -4.78
CA ASN A 1016 26.22 -8.70 -4.50
C ASN A 1016 25.06 -9.71 -4.58
N ILE A 1017 23.85 -9.33 -4.14
CA ILE A 1017 22.64 -10.15 -4.32
C ILE A 1017 22.27 -10.26 -5.80
N ASN A 1018 22.25 -9.17 -6.56
CA ASN A 1018 21.93 -9.23 -7.99
C ASN A 1018 22.92 -10.10 -8.78
N GLU A 1019 24.22 -9.95 -8.50
CA GLU A 1019 25.30 -10.72 -9.13
C GLU A 1019 25.21 -12.21 -8.78
N SER A 1020 25.01 -12.55 -7.50
CA SER A 1020 24.85 -13.93 -7.04
C SER A 1020 23.56 -14.62 -7.51
N MET A 1021 22.54 -13.84 -7.84
CA MET A 1021 21.30 -14.31 -8.44
C MET A 1021 21.38 -14.48 -9.97
N GLY A 1022 22.51 -14.16 -10.61
CA GLY A 1022 22.64 -14.19 -12.07
C GLY A 1022 21.70 -13.23 -12.78
N ILE A 1023 21.24 -12.18 -12.09
CA ILE A 1023 20.50 -11.08 -12.71
C ILE A 1023 21.56 -10.21 -13.37
N GLU A 1024 21.92 -10.55 -14.62
CA GLU A 1024 22.78 -9.69 -15.45
C GLU A 1024 22.21 -8.26 -15.46
N ASP A 1025 23.09 -7.26 -15.41
CA ASP A 1025 22.74 -5.85 -15.58
C ASP A 1025 21.70 -5.69 -16.71
N ASP A 1026 20.68 -4.85 -16.45
CA ASP A 1026 19.43 -4.61 -17.18
C ASP A 1026 19.57 -4.45 -18.73
N GLU A 1027 20.77 -4.39 -19.30
CA GLU A 1027 21.02 -4.26 -20.73
C GLU A 1027 20.66 -5.52 -21.54
N ARG A 1028 20.95 -6.73 -21.03
CA ARG A 1028 20.64 -7.98 -21.75
C ARG A 1028 19.22 -8.50 -21.50
N ALA A 1029 18.67 -8.33 -20.30
CA ALA A 1029 17.31 -8.76 -19.98
C ALA A 1029 16.25 -7.92 -20.71
N VAL A 1030 16.51 -6.63 -20.94
CA VAL A 1030 15.66 -5.78 -21.79
C VAL A 1030 15.81 -6.18 -23.27
N ALA A 1031 17.01 -6.50 -23.75
CA ALA A 1031 17.20 -7.00 -25.12
C ALA A 1031 16.53 -8.37 -25.36
N ALA A 1032 16.50 -9.24 -24.35
CA ALA A 1032 15.83 -10.55 -24.41
C ALA A 1032 14.29 -10.40 -24.34
N ALA A 1033 13.77 -9.53 -23.47
CA ALA A 1033 12.34 -9.21 -23.40
C ALA A 1033 11.85 -8.46 -24.66
N GLU A 1034 12.70 -7.63 -25.27
CA GLU A 1034 12.42 -6.99 -26.57
C GLU A 1034 12.56 -7.97 -27.74
N GLY A 1035 13.41 -9.00 -27.64
CA GLY A 1035 13.48 -10.12 -28.58
C GLY A 1035 12.24 -11.00 -28.54
N GLU A 1036 11.69 -11.27 -27.35
CA GLU A 1036 10.40 -11.95 -27.15
C GLU A 1036 9.21 -11.07 -27.60
N GLU A 1037 9.19 -9.77 -27.28
CA GLU A 1037 8.15 -8.84 -27.78
C GLU A 1037 8.21 -8.69 -29.31
N ARG A 1038 9.41 -8.73 -29.91
CA ARG A 1038 9.58 -8.70 -31.37
C ARG A 1038 9.18 -10.04 -32.00
N GLY A 1039 9.48 -11.16 -31.35
CA GLY A 1039 9.04 -12.49 -31.76
C GLY A 1039 7.52 -12.66 -31.68
N GLU A 1040 6.86 -12.14 -30.63
CA GLU A 1040 5.40 -12.11 -30.50
C GLU A 1040 4.75 -11.14 -31.50
N ARG A 1041 5.35 -9.96 -31.75
CA ARG A 1041 4.89 -9.04 -32.81
C ARG A 1041 5.07 -9.59 -34.22
N GLU A 1042 6.15 -10.34 -34.49
CA GLU A 1042 6.38 -11.00 -35.78
C GLU A 1042 5.51 -12.25 -35.95
N ALA A 1043 5.20 -12.98 -34.88
CA ALA A 1043 4.24 -14.09 -34.89
C ALA A 1043 2.80 -13.61 -35.11
N TRP A 1044 2.43 -12.43 -34.57
CA TRP A 1044 1.14 -11.77 -34.85
C TRP A 1044 1.10 -11.15 -36.26
N SER A 1045 2.21 -10.58 -36.73
CA SER A 1045 2.34 -10.05 -38.09
C SER A 1045 2.24 -11.12 -39.18
N ARG A 1046 2.63 -12.37 -38.90
CA ARG A 1046 2.49 -13.49 -39.86
C ARG A 1046 1.07 -14.04 -39.97
N LYS A 1047 0.17 -13.71 -39.04
CA LYS A 1047 -1.27 -14.05 -39.11
C LYS A 1047 -2.14 -12.97 -39.75
N THR A 1048 -1.57 -11.79 -40.01
CA THR A 1048 -2.16 -10.79 -40.90
C THR A 1048 -1.42 -10.85 -42.22
N THR A 1049 -1.94 -11.62 -43.18
CA THR A 1049 -1.50 -11.52 -44.58
C THR A 1049 -1.58 -10.06 -45.01
N PRO A 1050 -0.47 -9.42 -45.43
CA PRO A 1050 -0.57 -8.16 -46.12
C PRO A 1050 -1.10 -8.48 -47.52
N ILE A 1051 -2.36 -8.10 -47.79
CA ILE A 1051 -2.82 -7.99 -49.17
C ILE A 1051 -1.95 -6.92 -49.83
N SER A 1052 -1.03 -7.36 -50.68
CA SER A 1052 -0.23 -6.52 -51.56
C SER A 1052 -1.15 -5.79 -52.52
N CYS A 1053 -1.43 -4.52 -52.25
CA CYS A 1053 -2.04 -3.64 -53.24
C CYS A 1053 -1.01 -3.33 -54.35
N PRO A 1054 -1.35 -3.46 -55.65
CA PRO A 1054 -0.38 -3.37 -56.73
C PRO A 1054 0.15 -1.94 -56.88
N ARG A 1055 1.48 -1.82 -57.02
CA ARG A 1055 2.15 -0.58 -57.46
C ARG A 1055 1.56 -0.13 -58.81
N THR A 1056 0.81 0.97 -58.81
CA THR A 1056 0.50 1.73 -60.03
C THR A 1056 1.79 2.36 -60.57
N ARG A 1057 2.36 1.72 -61.61
CA ARG A 1057 3.29 2.36 -62.54
C ARG A 1057 2.54 3.46 -63.30
N SER A 1058 3.09 4.68 -63.33
CA SER A 1058 3.40 5.36 -64.60
C SER A 1058 4.05 6.72 -64.34
N ARG A 1059 5.26 6.88 -64.88
CA ARG A 1059 5.67 7.98 -65.75
C ARG A 1059 7.12 7.74 -66.18
N ALA A 1060 7.26 7.11 -67.34
CA ALA A 1060 8.47 7.24 -68.15
C ALA A 1060 8.25 8.41 -69.13
N PRO A 1061 9.28 9.19 -69.48
CA PRO A 1061 9.17 10.26 -70.46
C PRO A 1061 9.27 9.72 -71.88
N TRP A 1062 8.49 10.31 -72.78
CA TRP A 1062 8.46 10.03 -74.21
C TRP A 1062 9.70 10.56 -74.94
N SER A 1063 10.13 9.84 -75.98
CA SER A 1063 10.64 10.41 -77.23
C SER A 1063 10.26 9.48 -78.42
N PRO A 1064 10.15 10.00 -79.66
CA PRO A 1064 9.13 9.54 -80.63
C PRO A 1064 9.67 8.77 -81.85
N ARG A 1065 8.80 7.95 -82.48
CA ARG A 1065 8.60 7.72 -83.95
C ARG A 1065 7.98 6.32 -84.22
N THR A 1066 6.68 6.26 -84.57
CA THR A 1066 6.07 6.12 -85.93
C THR A 1066 6.06 4.70 -86.50
N ALA A 1067 4.87 4.09 -86.58
CA ALA A 1067 4.29 3.48 -87.80
C ALA A 1067 2.86 2.92 -87.54
N PRO A 1068 2.00 2.85 -88.57
CA PRO A 1068 0.51 2.84 -88.55
C PRO A 1068 -0.04 1.42 -88.78
N PRO A 1069 -1.34 1.16 -89.05
CA PRO A 1069 -2.58 1.95 -89.07
C PRO A 1069 -3.61 1.58 -87.98
#